data_AF-A0A2A9NP99-F1
#
_entry.id   AF-A0A2A9NP99-F1
#
_cell.length_a   1.000
_cell.length_b   1.000
_cell.length_c   1.000
_cell.angle_alpha   90.00
_cell.angle_beta   90.00
_cell.angle_gamma   90.00
#
_symmetry.space_group_name_H-M   'P 1'
#
loop_
_entity.id
_entity.type
_entity.pdbx_description
1 polymer ?
#
loop_
_entity_poly.entity_id
_entity_poly.type
_entity_poly.pdbx_seq_one_letter_code
_entity_poly.pdbx_strand_id
1 'polypeptide(L)'
;MLVATDVDALCASHMLADLFSQDDIIYRIMPVSGLDEFERVKEELKSISELHTLILINMGGVMDLPSSDWFGEYDTKVIVHVIDSARPLSLPSLFSSGDNGNRIVVWDDGGAEKLEDIKKSWEVLQYEPELDSDEDSDDNESLEDHDVAEDDSEDGDQSGRKRSIGSDSQRVSKRPRLSADVREQMPPKRISRDERDEHLQRLDKYYMAGTWYGQSASNTIFILASALERVDNDMLWLAILGLTYQFSTSRISREKYEFYHTAYVDEVSRLNPLPPDSTNSHSLILLNPDDVSVRSTDELRFMLFRHWTLYDAMYHSSYVAGRLGIWKERGRKRLTGLLAKMGFSIPQTQQPYAHMDMDLKRILIDRLNEVAPEYGLVDLSYPSFLRCYGYHTQPLSAADAVEGISALLDVAGGVRMEIEVEGTRNGGEWFGRGVTWETKSRKRRDEDGGLRTNTGETKSRTGENGTGDSEEEAPEERWWIGNFWTAYDALNNIEQLQESLRLSMSLHRAIIRQGTSIIDKQDIRTMRNCRVVVLAQGPDLDLFAHGSVLSRLALWLVDALRDRMPGTNMSGRSKRESLPFVVACLNEKTQTYIVVGVMAALDLGEVRKNEFGLAFLDAKDRCNARTRYNTFDTSVLEIDQADLKKFLEALSEGPSY
;
A
#
# COMPACT_ATOMS: atom_id res chain seq x y z
N MET A 1 -8.06 5.64 -18.03
CA MET A 1 -7.74 5.19 -16.66
C MET A 1 -6.28 5.54 -16.37
N LEU A 2 -6.02 6.29 -15.30
CA LEU A 2 -4.69 6.54 -14.76
C LEU A 2 -4.48 5.61 -13.57
N VAL A 3 -3.40 4.84 -13.59
CA VAL A 3 -3.20 3.72 -12.65
C VAL A 3 -1.85 3.85 -11.95
N ALA A 4 -1.86 3.87 -10.61
CA ALA A 4 -0.64 3.90 -9.83
C ALA A 4 0.18 2.61 -10.03
N THR A 5 1.49 2.68 -9.85
CA THR A 5 2.39 1.51 -10.03
C THR A 5 2.46 0.66 -8.76
N ASP A 6 1.32 0.16 -8.28
CA ASP A 6 1.22 -0.75 -7.14
C ASP A 6 0.29 -1.94 -7.40
N VAL A 7 0.43 -3.03 -6.62
CA VAL A 7 -0.29 -4.28 -6.86
C VAL A 7 -1.80 -4.12 -6.78
N ASP A 8 -2.30 -3.31 -5.85
CA ASP A 8 -3.74 -3.08 -5.66
C ASP A 8 -4.33 -2.30 -6.84
N ALA A 9 -3.63 -1.27 -7.31
CA ALA A 9 -4.00 -0.49 -8.49
C ALA A 9 -4.00 -1.35 -9.76
N LEU A 10 -2.99 -2.21 -9.93
CA LEU A 10 -2.93 -3.17 -11.04
C LEU A 10 -4.15 -4.09 -11.01
N CYS A 11 -4.46 -4.71 -9.87
CA CYS A 11 -5.60 -5.61 -9.71
C CYS A 11 -6.93 -4.90 -9.99
N ALA A 12 -7.13 -3.70 -9.44
CA ALA A 12 -8.33 -2.88 -9.66
C ALA A 12 -8.50 -2.51 -11.14
N SER A 13 -7.42 -2.05 -11.79
CA SER A 13 -7.45 -1.66 -13.20
C SER A 13 -7.70 -2.85 -14.12
N HIS A 14 -7.20 -4.04 -13.76
CA HIS A 14 -7.44 -5.26 -14.52
C HIS A 14 -8.90 -5.69 -14.45
N MET A 15 -9.50 -5.72 -13.25
CA MET A 15 -10.92 -6.03 -13.09
C MET A 15 -11.82 -5.03 -13.84
N LEU A 16 -11.52 -3.74 -13.73
CA LEU A 16 -12.32 -2.71 -14.39
C LEU A 16 -12.18 -2.76 -15.93
N ALA A 17 -10.98 -3.06 -16.43
CA ALA A 17 -10.73 -3.27 -17.85
C ALA A 17 -11.51 -4.48 -18.39
N ASP A 18 -11.60 -5.56 -17.62
CA ASP A 18 -12.41 -6.72 -17.99
C ASP A 18 -13.91 -6.35 -18.07
N LEU A 19 -14.44 -5.66 -17.06
CA LEU A 19 -15.83 -5.16 -17.08
C LEU A 19 -16.13 -4.27 -18.30
N PHE A 20 -15.22 -3.36 -18.65
CA PHE A 20 -15.37 -2.54 -19.86
C PHE A 20 -15.31 -3.37 -21.14
N SER A 21 -14.45 -4.37 -21.18
CA SER A 21 -14.33 -5.27 -22.34
C SER A 21 -15.60 -6.09 -22.54
N GLN A 22 -16.25 -6.53 -21.46
CA GLN A 22 -17.54 -7.22 -21.50
C GLN A 22 -18.67 -6.33 -22.05
N ASP A 23 -18.57 -5.01 -21.88
CA ASP A 23 -19.56 -4.03 -22.36
C ASP A 23 -19.15 -3.34 -23.68
N ASP A 24 -18.10 -3.84 -24.36
CA ASP A 24 -17.55 -3.27 -25.60
C ASP A 24 -17.16 -1.77 -25.47
N ILE A 25 -16.76 -1.34 -24.27
CA ILE A 25 -16.33 0.03 -24.00
C ILE A 25 -14.85 0.16 -24.35
N ILE A 26 -14.52 1.12 -25.21
CA ILE A 26 -13.11 1.44 -25.53
C ILE A 26 -12.49 2.21 -24.37
N TYR A 27 -11.35 1.73 -23.88
CA TYR A 27 -10.60 2.38 -22.80
C TYR A 27 -9.10 2.46 -23.12
N ARG A 28 -8.42 3.35 -22.40
CA ARG A 28 -6.95 3.46 -22.37
C ARG A 28 -6.47 3.41 -20.93
N ILE A 29 -5.49 2.56 -20.65
CA ILE A 29 -4.79 2.50 -19.35
C ILE A 29 -3.46 3.23 -19.52
N MET A 30 -3.17 4.16 -18.61
CA MET A 30 -1.90 4.89 -18.55
C MET A 30 -1.31 4.72 -17.15
N PRO A 31 -0.17 4.02 -17.03
CA PRO A 31 0.50 3.88 -15.73
C PRO A 31 1.14 5.21 -15.32
N VAL A 32 1.02 5.55 -14.04
CA VAL A 32 1.54 6.79 -13.47
C VAL A 32 2.42 6.44 -12.27
N SER A 33 3.72 6.72 -12.38
CA SER A 33 4.69 6.37 -11.34
C SER A 33 4.68 7.33 -10.14
N GLY A 34 4.08 8.51 -10.29
CA GLY A 34 4.26 9.59 -9.33
C GLY A 34 3.64 10.93 -9.75
N LEU A 35 3.82 11.95 -8.91
CA LEU A 35 3.25 13.30 -9.09
C LEU A 35 3.75 13.99 -10.37
N ASP A 36 5.05 13.89 -10.68
CA ASP A 36 5.59 14.51 -11.89
C ASP A 36 5.04 13.87 -13.18
N GLU A 37 4.82 12.55 -13.16
CA GLU A 37 4.14 11.86 -14.25
C GLU A 37 2.67 12.23 -14.32
N PHE A 38 2.03 12.38 -13.17
CA PHE A 38 0.64 12.75 -13.12
C PHE A 38 0.42 14.14 -13.71
N GLU A 39 1.26 15.12 -13.38
CA GLU A 39 1.23 16.46 -13.95
C GLU A 39 1.44 16.45 -15.47
N ARG A 40 2.42 15.69 -15.97
CA ARG A 40 2.62 15.54 -17.42
C ARG A 40 1.39 14.95 -18.10
N VAL A 41 0.86 13.84 -17.58
CA VAL A 41 -0.27 13.13 -18.19
C VAL A 41 -1.53 13.99 -18.13
N LYS A 42 -1.72 14.75 -17.04
CA LYS A 42 -2.77 15.77 -16.94
C LYS A 42 -2.69 16.74 -18.13
N GLU A 43 -1.54 17.37 -18.36
CA GLU A 43 -1.40 18.30 -19.49
C GLU A 43 -1.63 17.62 -20.87
N GLU A 44 -1.19 16.37 -21.06
CA GLU A 44 -1.50 15.59 -22.28
C GLU A 44 -3.02 15.41 -22.44
N LEU A 45 -3.72 15.01 -21.37
CA LEU A 45 -5.16 14.74 -21.39
C LEU A 45 -6.00 16.00 -21.64
N LYS A 46 -5.53 17.18 -21.21
CA LYS A 46 -6.22 18.46 -21.45
C LYS A 46 -6.36 18.76 -22.94
N SER A 47 -5.46 18.25 -23.78
CA SER A 47 -5.51 18.41 -25.24
C SER A 47 -6.55 17.54 -25.94
N ILE A 48 -7.11 16.54 -25.25
CA ILE A 48 -8.04 15.56 -25.82
C ILE A 48 -9.47 16.07 -25.68
N SER A 49 -10.02 16.65 -26.76
CA SER A 49 -11.38 17.21 -26.76
C SER A 49 -12.50 16.19 -26.60
N GLU A 50 -12.24 14.92 -26.90
CA GLU A 50 -13.21 13.83 -26.78
C GLU A 50 -13.21 13.16 -25.39
N LEU A 51 -12.31 13.59 -24.50
CA LEU A 51 -12.25 13.05 -23.14
C LEU A 51 -13.52 13.41 -22.39
N HIS A 52 -14.25 12.38 -21.94
CA HIS A 52 -15.47 12.55 -21.15
C HIS A 52 -15.33 11.99 -19.72
N THR A 53 -14.57 10.92 -19.55
CA THR A 53 -14.44 10.23 -18.25
C THR A 53 -12.98 9.92 -17.97
N LEU A 54 -12.50 10.39 -16.83
CA LEU A 54 -11.21 10.08 -16.26
C LEU A 54 -11.41 9.23 -15.01
N ILE A 55 -10.61 8.19 -14.83
CA ILE A 55 -10.65 7.31 -13.66
C ILE A 55 -9.25 7.23 -13.11
N LEU A 56 -9.08 7.64 -11.86
CA LEU A 56 -7.84 7.61 -11.09
C LEU A 56 -7.89 6.40 -10.15
N ILE A 57 -6.90 5.52 -10.20
CA ILE A 57 -6.84 4.31 -9.39
C ILE A 57 -5.59 4.37 -8.49
N ASN A 58 -5.82 4.32 -7.17
CA ASN A 58 -4.82 4.50 -6.09
C ASN A 58 -3.99 5.79 -6.23
N MET A 59 -4.64 6.86 -6.67
CA MET A 59 -4.06 8.20 -6.69
C MET A 59 -5.16 9.27 -6.60
N GLY A 60 -4.79 10.49 -6.19
CA GLY A 60 -5.67 11.67 -6.21
C GLY A 60 -6.52 11.87 -4.96
N GLY A 61 -6.61 10.90 -4.05
CA GLY A 61 -7.45 10.99 -2.86
C GLY A 61 -7.06 12.12 -1.90
N VAL A 62 -5.76 12.38 -1.76
CA VAL A 62 -5.21 13.42 -0.86
C VAL A 62 -5.16 14.81 -1.52
N MET A 63 -5.52 14.91 -2.80
CA MET A 63 -5.23 16.08 -3.63
C MET A 63 -6.49 16.93 -3.84
N ASP A 64 -6.34 18.26 -3.92
CA ASP A 64 -7.42 19.19 -4.25
C ASP A 64 -7.68 19.18 -5.77
N LEU A 65 -8.41 18.16 -6.22
CA LEU A 65 -8.69 17.92 -7.63
C LEU A 65 -9.58 18.98 -8.30
N PRO A 66 -10.57 19.59 -7.61
CA PRO A 66 -11.36 20.69 -8.16
C PRO A 66 -10.57 21.99 -8.42
N SER A 67 -9.38 22.16 -7.82
CA SER A 67 -8.58 23.38 -7.97
C SER A 67 -8.06 23.59 -9.40
N SER A 68 -7.69 24.83 -9.72
CA SER A 68 -7.10 25.21 -11.02
C SER A 68 -5.79 24.47 -11.31
N ASP A 69 -5.05 24.10 -10.26
CA ASP A 69 -3.77 23.41 -10.40
C ASP A 69 -3.94 21.98 -10.92
N TRP A 70 -5.12 21.39 -10.68
CA TRP A 70 -5.48 20.05 -11.11
C TRP A 70 -6.50 20.08 -12.25
N PHE A 71 -7.73 19.65 -11.99
CA PHE A 71 -8.71 19.48 -13.05
C PHE A 71 -9.60 20.69 -13.23
N GLY A 72 -9.55 21.71 -12.38
CA GLY A 72 -10.47 22.86 -12.37
C GLY A 72 -10.59 23.63 -13.69
N GLU A 73 -9.57 23.58 -14.55
CA GLU A 73 -9.57 24.22 -15.88
C GLU A 73 -10.03 23.32 -17.04
N TYR A 74 -10.37 22.05 -16.77
CA TYR A 74 -10.90 21.15 -17.78
C TYR A 74 -12.34 21.53 -18.17
N ASP A 75 -12.79 21.04 -19.33
CA ASP A 75 -14.22 21.11 -19.68
C ASP A 75 -15.05 20.49 -18.56
N THR A 76 -16.09 21.20 -18.11
CA THR A 76 -16.97 20.79 -17.01
C THR A 76 -17.75 19.50 -17.31
N LYS A 77 -17.79 19.06 -18.58
CA LYS A 77 -18.32 17.75 -18.98
C LYS A 77 -17.43 16.57 -18.57
N VAL A 78 -16.15 16.80 -18.27
CA VAL A 78 -15.22 15.74 -17.89
C VAL A 78 -15.48 15.30 -16.45
N ILE A 79 -15.96 14.08 -16.28
CA ILE A 79 -16.15 13.47 -14.95
C ILE A 79 -14.85 12.77 -14.53
N VAL A 80 -14.38 13.05 -13.32
CA VAL A 80 -13.17 12.45 -12.74
C VAL A 80 -13.56 11.55 -11.58
N HIS A 81 -13.46 10.23 -11.77
CA HIS A 81 -13.64 9.26 -10.71
C HIS A 81 -12.33 9.01 -9.96
N VAL A 82 -12.40 9.01 -8.63
CA VAL A 82 -11.26 8.75 -7.75
C VAL A 82 -11.52 7.47 -6.96
N ILE A 83 -10.71 6.45 -7.19
CA ILE A 83 -10.75 5.17 -6.49
C ILE A 83 -9.41 5.02 -5.78
N ASP A 84 -9.33 5.54 -4.57
CA ASP A 84 -8.07 5.63 -3.83
C ASP A 84 -8.22 5.09 -2.41
N SER A 85 -7.24 4.30 -1.98
CA SER A 85 -7.15 3.77 -0.62
C SER A 85 -6.45 4.73 0.34
N ALA A 86 -5.69 5.71 -0.15
CA ALA A 86 -4.98 6.67 0.69
C ALA A 86 -5.93 7.61 1.46
N ARG A 87 -5.53 7.98 2.67
CA ARG A 87 -6.25 8.89 3.58
C ARG A 87 -5.23 9.78 4.33
N PRO A 88 -5.61 10.99 4.80
CA PRO A 88 -6.93 11.62 4.72
C PRO A 88 -7.33 11.98 3.28
N LEU A 89 -8.64 12.04 3.02
CA LEU A 89 -9.17 12.50 1.73
C LEU A 89 -9.18 14.02 1.69
N SER A 90 -8.99 14.59 0.51
CA SER A 90 -9.14 16.02 0.28
C SER A 90 -10.59 16.44 0.48
N LEU A 91 -10.85 17.30 1.46
CA LEU A 91 -12.18 17.84 1.76
C LEU A 91 -12.77 18.60 0.55
N PRO A 92 -11.99 19.42 -0.20
CA PRO A 92 -12.46 19.98 -1.47
C PRO A 92 -12.94 18.92 -2.46
N SER A 93 -12.18 17.84 -2.66
CA SER A 93 -12.56 16.76 -3.58
C SER A 93 -13.80 15.99 -3.14
N LEU A 94 -14.11 15.98 -1.84
CA LEU A 94 -15.30 15.31 -1.27
C LEU A 94 -16.55 16.17 -1.24
N PHE A 95 -16.41 17.45 -0.89
CA PHE A 95 -17.55 18.29 -0.49
C PHE A 95 -17.70 19.57 -1.30
N SER A 96 -16.74 19.89 -2.19
CA SER A 96 -16.87 21.06 -3.06
C SER A 96 -18.11 20.95 -3.93
N SER A 97 -18.85 22.06 -3.97
CA SER A 97 -20.10 22.19 -4.71
C SER A 97 -19.90 23.02 -5.98
N GLY A 98 -20.79 22.86 -6.95
CA GLY A 98 -20.73 23.57 -8.23
C GLY A 98 -20.11 22.73 -9.35
N ASP A 99 -20.00 23.28 -10.56
CA ASP A 99 -19.65 22.51 -11.76
C ASP A 99 -18.29 21.80 -11.64
N ASN A 100 -17.31 22.42 -10.97
CA ASN A 100 -15.99 21.84 -10.75
C ASN A 100 -15.93 20.82 -9.61
N GLY A 101 -16.70 21.02 -8.53
CA GLY A 101 -16.76 20.05 -7.43
C GLY A 101 -17.59 18.82 -7.80
N ASN A 102 -18.79 19.02 -8.35
CA ASN A 102 -19.76 17.96 -8.65
C ASN A 102 -19.29 16.92 -9.67
N ARG A 103 -18.28 17.25 -10.49
CA ARG A 103 -17.70 16.32 -11.47
C ARG A 103 -16.56 15.47 -10.90
N ILE A 104 -16.07 15.77 -9.70
CA ILE A 104 -15.14 14.90 -8.97
C ILE A 104 -15.97 13.89 -8.17
N VAL A 105 -15.85 12.63 -8.52
CA VAL A 105 -16.61 11.54 -7.91
C VAL A 105 -15.66 10.63 -7.15
N VAL A 106 -15.57 10.81 -5.84
CA VAL A 106 -14.76 9.97 -4.96
C VAL A 106 -15.55 8.73 -4.55
N TRP A 107 -14.98 7.55 -4.80
CA TRP A 107 -15.57 6.27 -4.42
C TRP A 107 -15.14 5.95 -2.99
N ASP A 108 -16.00 6.29 -2.03
CA ASP A 108 -15.72 6.17 -0.61
C ASP A 108 -16.24 4.86 -0.01
N ASP A 109 -15.55 4.36 1.02
CA ASP A 109 -15.83 3.11 1.73
C ASP A 109 -16.74 3.31 2.97
N GLY A 110 -17.54 4.39 2.98
CA GLY A 110 -18.35 4.81 4.13
C GLY A 110 -17.55 5.62 5.18
N GLY A 111 -16.33 6.03 4.84
CA GLY A 111 -15.52 6.94 5.64
C GLY A 111 -16.05 8.38 5.62
N ALA A 112 -16.53 8.84 4.47
CA ALA A 112 -17.02 10.21 4.28
C ALA A 112 -18.28 10.51 5.11
N GLU A 113 -19.17 9.52 5.29
CA GLU A 113 -20.36 9.66 6.15
C GLU A 113 -20.00 9.97 7.61
N LYS A 114 -18.83 9.51 8.06
CA LYS A 114 -18.33 9.75 9.42
C LYS A 114 -17.69 11.13 9.59
N LEU A 115 -17.53 11.90 8.51
CA LEU A 115 -16.88 13.21 8.49
C LEU A 115 -17.89 14.36 8.56
N GLU A 116 -19.15 14.12 8.95
CA GLU A 116 -20.21 15.15 8.94
C GLU A 116 -19.85 16.42 9.74
N ASP A 117 -19.20 16.29 10.90
CA ASP A 117 -18.77 17.44 11.70
C ASP A 117 -17.58 18.20 11.07
N ILE A 118 -16.70 17.47 10.38
CA ILE A 118 -15.57 18.05 9.64
C ILE A 118 -16.11 18.75 8.39
N LYS A 119 -17.07 18.15 7.69
CA LYS A 119 -17.78 18.73 6.56
C LYS A 119 -18.43 20.06 6.93
N LYS A 120 -19.22 20.10 8.00
CA LYS A 120 -19.83 21.35 8.49
C LYS A 120 -18.78 22.42 8.77
N SER A 121 -17.68 22.04 9.42
CA SER A 121 -16.59 22.98 9.72
C SER A 121 -15.91 23.50 8.45
N TRP A 122 -15.74 22.64 7.45
CA TRP A 122 -15.17 23.01 6.15
C TRP A 122 -16.12 23.91 5.36
N GLU A 123 -17.42 23.60 5.31
CA GLU A 123 -18.43 24.40 4.62
C GLU A 123 -18.54 25.81 5.20
N VAL A 124 -18.52 25.93 6.53
CA VAL A 124 -18.52 27.22 7.23
C VAL A 124 -17.30 28.05 6.82
N LEU A 125 -16.10 27.47 6.87
CA LEU A 125 -14.87 28.19 6.49
C LEU A 125 -14.81 28.56 5.01
N GLN A 126 -15.41 27.76 4.13
CA GLN A 126 -15.33 27.95 2.69
C GLN A 126 -16.36 28.96 2.17
N TYR A 127 -17.56 28.98 2.74
CA TYR A 127 -18.70 29.74 2.18
C TYR A 127 -19.16 30.90 3.06
N GLU A 128 -18.81 30.95 4.36
CA GLU A 128 -19.17 32.10 5.20
C GLU A 128 -18.13 33.24 5.07
N PRO A 129 -18.57 34.48 4.86
CA PRO A 129 -17.67 35.63 4.67
C PRO A 129 -16.92 35.98 5.96
N GLU A 130 -15.65 36.39 5.81
CA GLU A 130 -14.82 36.84 6.93
C GLU A 130 -15.32 38.18 7.51
N LEU A 131 -15.08 38.40 8.80
CA LEU A 131 -15.19 39.74 9.40
C LEU A 131 -14.02 40.59 8.89
N ASP A 132 -14.31 41.70 8.20
CA ASP A 132 -13.30 42.72 7.95
C ASP A 132 -12.86 43.30 9.31
N SER A 133 -11.54 43.39 9.53
CA SER A 133 -10.90 43.76 10.81
C SER A 133 -11.20 45.18 11.32
N ASP A 134 -12.05 45.93 10.63
CA ASP A 134 -12.24 47.37 10.82
C ASP A 134 -13.64 47.74 11.35
N GLU A 135 -14.51 46.76 11.67
CA GLU A 135 -15.84 47.00 12.29
C GLU A 135 -15.91 46.63 13.79
N ASP A 136 -14.78 46.56 14.50
CA ASP A 136 -14.73 46.37 15.97
C ASP A 136 -14.85 47.70 16.74
N SER A 137 -15.90 48.47 16.50
CA SER A 137 -16.33 49.51 17.44
C SER A 137 -17.85 49.65 17.44
N ASP A 138 -18.43 49.29 18.57
CA ASP A 138 -19.78 49.62 19.03
C ASP A 138 -20.93 48.76 18.45
N ASP A 139 -21.26 47.65 19.13
CA ASP A 139 -22.39 47.71 20.07
C ASP A 139 -22.56 46.38 20.81
N ASN A 140 -22.30 46.46 22.11
CA ASN A 140 -22.51 45.41 23.09
C ASN A 140 -23.92 45.60 23.67
N GLU A 141 -24.94 45.00 23.07
CA GLU A 141 -26.25 44.83 23.73
C GLU A 141 -26.59 43.34 23.86
N SER A 142 -26.30 42.85 25.07
CA SER A 142 -26.86 41.65 25.67
C SER A 142 -28.38 41.65 25.58
N LEU A 143 -28.95 40.71 24.82
CA LEU A 143 -30.33 40.28 25.02
C LEU A 143 -30.31 38.97 25.80
N GLU A 144 -30.42 39.10 27.12
CA GLU A 144 -30.94 38.02 27.97
C GLU A 144 -32.36 37.70 27.51
N ASP A 145 -32.63 36.43 27.18
CA ASP A 145 -34.00 35.93 27.35
C ASP A 145 -33.95 34.63 28.13
N HIS A 146 -34.43 34.74 29.35
CA HIS A 146 -34.73 33.66 30.27
C HIS A 146 -35.97 32.92 29.74
N ASP A 147 -35.89 31.60 29.60
CA ASP A 147 -37.04 30.76 29.96
C ASP A 147 -36.56 29.35 30.34
N VAL A 148 -36.59 29.11 31.65
CA VAL A 148 -36.38 27.81 32.28
C VAL A 148 -37.75 27.17 32.40
N ALA A 149 -37.97 26.05 31.70
CA ALA A 149 -39.12 25.19 31.96
C ALA A 149 -38.60 23.85 32.50
N GLU A 150 -38.72 23.69 33.81
CA GLU A 150 -38.54 22.44 34.55
C GLU A 150 -39.57 21.40 34.09
N ASP A 151 -39.12 20.19 33.79
CA ASP A 151 -39.97 19.03 33.54
C ASP A 151 -40.04 18.20 34.82
N ASP A 152 -41.16 18.32 35.53
CA ASP A 152 -41.50 17.52 36.70
C ASP A 152 -42.58 16.51 36.28
N SER A 153 -42.20 15.23 36.25
CA SER A 153 -43.07 14.12 35.84
C SER A 153 -43.49 13.31 37.06
N GLU A 154 -44.73 13.48 37.53
CA GLU A 154 -45.42 12.50 38.38
C GLU A 154 -46.76 12.04 37.78
N ASP A 155 -46.98 10.75 38.01
CA ASP A 155 -48.00 9.82 37.55
C ASP A 155 -49.48 10.27 37.48
N GLY A 156 -50.20 9.62 36.55
CA GLY A 156 -51.66 9.69 36.47
C GLY A 156 -52.28 8.69 35.48
N ASP A 157 -52.25 7.41 35.84
CA ASP A 157 -52.94 6.29 35.20
C ASP A 157 -54.47 6.46 35.16
N GLN A 158 -55.13 6.20 34.01
CA GLN A 158 -56.39 5.44 33.93
C GLN A 158 -56.95 5.26 32.50
N SER A 159 -56.86 4.00 32.05
CA SER A 159 -57.93 3.15 31.49
C SER A 159 -58.95 3.69 30.44
N GLY A 160 -59.05 2.99 29.30
CA GLY A 160 -60.23 3.04 28.43
C GLY A 160 -60.14 2.23 27.14
N ARG A 161 -60.72 1.02 27.15
CA ARG A 161 -60.72 0.01 26.07
C ARG A 161 -61.64 0.33 24.87
N LYS A 162 -61.21 -0.18 23.69
CA LYS A 162 -61.96 -0.80 22.54
C LYS A 162 -62.48 0.04 21.34
N ARG A 163 -61.77 -0.16 20.21
CA ARG A 163 -62.17 -0.62 18.84
C ARG A 163 -63.46 -0.09 18.14
N SER A 164 -63.29 0.58 17.00
CA SER A 164 -63.97 0.33 15.69
C SER A 164 -63.28 1.11 14.54
N ILE A 165 -62.70 0.44 13.53
CA ILE A 165 -63.13 0.36 12.10
C ILE A 165 -63.34 1.71 11.37
N GLY A 166 -62.56 1.96 10.31
CA GLY A 166 -62.98 2.78 9.15
C GLY A 166 -61.95 3.70 8.49
N SER A 167 -61.41 3.25 7.35
CA SER A 167 -60.98 4.00 6.14
C SER A 167 -60.02 5.20 6.19
N ASP A 168 -58.89 5.01 5.48
CA ASP A 168 -58.35 5.84 4.39
C ASP A 168 -58.18 7.36 4.59
N SER A 169 -56.92 7.81 4.69
CA SER A 169 -56.30 8.86 3.84
C SER A 169 -55.09 9.54 4.51
N GLN A 170 -54.06 9.75 3.71
CA GLN A 170 -52.75 10.34 4.01
C GLN A 170 -52.82 11.65 4.81
N ARG A 171 -52.06 11.74 5.90
CA ARG A 171 -51.74 13.02 6.58
C ARG A 171 -50.31 13.44 6.28
N VAL A 172 -50.19 14.34 5.31
CA VAL A 172 -49.03 15.21 5.07
C VAL A 172 -48.88 16.15 6.27
N SER A 173 -47.75 16.06 6.98
CA SER A 173 -47.36 17.02 8.01
C SER A 173 -46.97 18.35 7.35
N LYS A 174 -47.80 19.37 7.53
CA LYS A 174 -47.56 20.75 7.08
C LYS A 174 -46.54 21.42 8.01
N ARG A 175 -45.30 21.62 7.55
CA ARG A 175 -44.42 22.66 8.10
C ARG A 175 -45.10 24.03 7.90
N PRO A 176 -45.15 24.93 8.91
CA PRO A 176 -45.66 26.28 8.72
C PRO A 176 -44.73 27.02 7.75
N ARG A 177 -45.28 27.47 6.62
CA ARG A 177 -44.59 28.38 5.71
C ARG A 177 -44.59 29.76 6.34
N LEU A 178 -43.47 30.16 6.94
CA LEU A 178 -43.16 31.57 7.15
C LEU A 178 -42.99 32.22 5.77
N SER A 179 -43.67 33.34 5.56
CA SER A 179 -43.65 34.14 4.32
C SER A 179 -42.23 34.60 3.97
N ALA A 180 -41.91 34.58 2.68
CA ALA A 180 -40.60 34.93 2.14
C ALA A 180 -40.13 36.36 2.52
N ASP A 181 -41.05 37.26 2.84
CA ASP A 181 -40.75 38.69 3.06
C ASP A 181 -40.11 39.03 4.41
N VAL A 182 -39.94 38.08 5.34
CA VAL A 182 -39.28 38.33 6.66
C VAL A 182 -37.84 37.82 6.70
N ARG A 183 -37.42 36.99 5.72
CA ARG A 183 -36.08 36.39 5.72
C ARG A 183 -34.99 37.31 5.14
N GLU A 184 -35.39 38.41 4.50
CA GLU A 184 -34.48 39.42 3.94
C GLU A 184 -34.05 40.51 4.94
N GLN A 185 -34.52 40.45 6.20
CA GLN A 185 -34.21 41.46 7.24
C GLN A 185 -33.49 40.91 8.47
N MET A 186 -32.86 39.73 8.38
CA MET A 186 -31.85 39.30 9.34
C MET A 186 -30.47 39.49 8.71
N PRO A 187 -29.53 40.21 9.37
CA PRO A 187 -28.15 40.24 8.89
C PRO A 187 -27.62 38.80 8.81
N PRO A 188 -26.79 38.46 7.81
CA PRO A 188 -26.15 37.15 7.76
C PRO A 188 -25.50 36.91 9.12
N LYS A 189 -25.76 35.76 9.73
CA LYS A 189 -25.19 35.39 11.03
C LYS A 189 -23.68 35.29 10.80
N ARG A 190 -22.95 36.37 11.08
CA ARG A 190 -21.50 36.44 10.89
C ARG A 190 -20.86 35.62 12.00
N ILE A 191 -20.12 34.60 11.61
CA ILE A 191 -19.37 33.72 12.49
C ILE A 191 -18.36 34.54 13.32
N SER A 192 -18.32 34.29 14.62
CA SER A 192 -17.32 34.91 15.51
C SER A 192 -15.92 34.41 15.18
N ARG A 193 -14.89 35.21 15.46
CA ARG A 193 -13.49 34.80 15.33
C ARG A 193 -13.19 33.53 16.14
N ASP A 194 -13.73 33.41 17.35
CA ASP A 194 -13.51 32.25 18.21
C ASP A 194 -14.14 30.97 17.63
N GLU A 195 -15.34 31.09 17.05
CA GLU A 195 -16.03 29.99 16.37
C GLU A 195 -15.25 29.55 15.12
N ARG A 196 -14.67 30.50 14.40
CA ARG A 196 -13.84 30.24 13.23
C ARG A 196 -12.57 29.50 13.59
N ASP A 197 -11.89 29.94 14.65
CA ASP A 197 -10.69 29.28 15.16
C ASP A 197 -11.00 27.84 15.60
N GLU A 198 -12.18 27.58 16.16
CA GLU A 198 -12.62 26.23 16.51
C GLU A 198 -12.83 25.34 15.27
N HIS A 199 -13.42 25.87 14.20
CA HIS A 199 -13.54 25.15 12.94
C HIS A 199 -12.16 24.87 12.33
N LEU A 200 -11.26 25.86 12.28
CA LEU A 200 -9.89 25.66 11.79
C LEU A 200 -9.16 24.56 12.56
N GLN A 201 -9.23 24.55 13.89
CA GLN A 201 -8.62 23.51 14.72
C GLN A 201 -9.17 22.10 14.40
N ARG A 202 -10.46 21.98 14.05
CA ARG A 202 -11.04 20.69 13.65
C ARG A 202 -10.48 20.21 12.31
N LEU A 203 -10.35 21.09 11.32
CA LEU A 203 -9.74 20.76 10.03
C LEU A 203 -8.26 20.42 10.17
N ASP A 204 -7.52 21.20 10.95
CA ASP A 204 -6.11 20.96 11.24
C ASP A 204 -5.95 19.58 11.89
N LYS A 205 -6.77 19.23 12.87
CA LYS A 205 -6.74 17.91 13.49
C LYS A 205 -6.97 16.76 12.49
N TYR A 206 -7.80 16.97 11.46
CA TYR A 206 -8.05 15.98 10.43
C TYR A 206 -6.82 15.75 9.54
N TYR A 207 -6.23 16.82 9.01
CA TYR A 207 -5.07 16.73 8.14
C TYR A 207 -3.76 16.42 8.88
N MET A 208 -3.63 16.85 10.15
CA MET A 208 -2.46 16.62 10.99
C MET A 208 -2.40 15.21 11.61
N ALA A 209 -3.40 14.35 11.37
CA ALA A 209 -3.44 13.00 11.96
C ALA A 209 -2.43 12.01 11.34
N GLY A 210 -1.64 12.43 10.34
CA GLY A 210 -0.81 11.56 9.53
C GLY A 210 -1.60 10.81 8.46
N THR A 211 -0.89 10.09 7.58
CA THR A 211 -1.49 9.31 6.49
C THR A 211 -1.88 7.90 6.93
N TRP A 212 -2.97 7.37 6.37
CA TRP A 212 -3.40 5.99 6.61
C TRP A 212 -4.11 5.45 5.37
N TYR A 213 -4.52 4.18 5.43
CA TYR A 213 -5.22 3.52 4.32
C TYR A 213 -6.62 3.05 4.74
N GLY A 214 -7.58 3.26 3.84
CA GLY A 214 -8.93 2.71 3.85
C GLY A 214 -9.01 1.40 3.07
N GLN A 215 -10.18 1.09 2.54
CA GLN A 215 -10.43 -0.05 1.67
C GLN A 215 -9.51 -0.06 0.44
N SER A 216 -9.10 -1.26 -0.01
CA SER A 216 -8.31 -1.42 -1.24
C SER A 216 -9.11 -1.02 -2.48
N ALA A 217 -8.43 -0.47 -3.49
CA ALA A 217 -9.07 -0.10 -4.74
C ALA A 217 -9.64 -1.35 -5.46
N SER A 218 -8.94 -2.48 -5.35
CA SER A 218 -9.40 -3.76 -5.89
C SER A 218 -10.73 -4.19 -5.27
N ASN A 219 -10.90 -4.05 -3.95
CA ASN A 219 -12.14 -4.42 -3.28
C ASN A 219 -13.30 -3.50 -3.69
N THR A 220 -13.04 -2.21 -3.89
CA THR A 220 -14.06 -1.28 -4.40
C THR A 220 -14.59 -1.70 -5.77
N ILE A 221 -13.70 -2.08 -6.69
CA ILE A 221 -14.10 -2.61 -8.01
C ILE A 221 -14.79 -3.97 -7.88
N PHE A 222 -14.35 -4.83 -6.96
CA PHE A 222 -14.98 -6.12 -6.70
C PHE A 222 -16.42 -5.95 -6.18
N ILE A 223 -16.67 -5.02 -5.28
CA ILE A 223 -18.02 -4.69 -4.81
C ILE A 223 -18.91 -4.20 -5.96
N LEU A 224 -18.36 -3.38 -6.88
CA LEU A 224 -19.07 -2.99 -8.10
C LEU A 224 -19.42 -4.22 -8.95
N ALA A 225 -18.46 -5.11 -9.22
CA ALA A 225 -18.70 -6.33 -9.98
C ALA A 225 -19.76 -7.23 -9.32
N SER A 226 -19.75 -7.33 -7.99
CA SER A 226 -20.77 -8.02 -7.18
C SER A 226 -22.15 -7.41 -7.37
N ALA A 227 -22.25 -6.08 -7.32
CA ALA A 227 -23.50 -5.36 -7.54
C ALA A 227 -24.02 -5.52 -8.98
N LEU A 228 -23.14 -5.76 -9.94
CA LEU A 228 -23.48 -6.06 -11.34
C LEU A 228 -23.77 -7.56 -11.58
N GLU A 229 -23.62 -8.42 -10.57
CA GLU A 229 -23.75 -9.88 -10.67
C GLU A 229 -22.79 -10.52 -11.71
N ARG A 230 -21.62 -9.91 -11.93
CA ARG A 230 -20.61 -10.34 -12.92
C ARG A 230 -19.34 -10.93 -12.31
N VAL A 231 -19.39 -11.32 -11.03
CA VAL A 231 -18.23 -11.83 -10.30
C VAL A 231 -17.89 -13.25 -10.73
N ASP A 232 -16.60 -13.46 -10.99
CA ASP A 232 -15.98 -14.77 -11.20
C ASP A 232 -14.78 -15.00 -10.25
N ASN A 233 -14.11 -16.15 -10.41
CA ASN A 233 -12.95 -16.50 -9.61
C ASN A 233 -11.74 -15.60 -9.89
N ASP A 234 -11.63 -15.04 -11.09
CA ASP A 234 -10.49 -14.20 -11.48
C ASP A 234 -10.59 -12.82 -10.83
N MET A 235 -11.78 -12.21 -10.86
CA MET A 235 -12.08 -10.97 -10.11
C MET A 235 -11.93 -11.17 -8.61
N LEU A 236 -12.43 -12.28 -8.05
CA LEU A 236 -12.24 -12.59 -6.64
C LEU A 236 -10.76 -12.74 -6.29
N TRP A 237 -9.97 -13.39 -7.14
CA TRP A 237 -8.54 -13.52 -6.94
C TRP A 237 -7.83 -12.17 -6.95
N LEU A 238 -8.13 -11.30 -7.90
CA LEU A 238 -7.56 -9.95 -7.98
C LEU A 238 -7.94 -9.09 -6.75
N ALA A 239 -9.18 -9.23 -6.25
CA ALA A 239 -9.62 -8.58 -5.02
C ALA A 239 -8.83 -9.07 -3.79
N ILE A 240 -8.60 -10.38 -3.69
CA ILE A 240 -7.77 -11.03 -2.67
C ILE A 240 -6.32 -10.54 -2.73
N LEU A 241 -5.73 -10.42 -3.93
CA LEU A 241 -4.36 -9.93 -4.09
C LEU A 241 -4.20 -8.49 -3.59
N GLY A 242 -5.13 -7.59 -3.91
CA GLY A 242 -5.08 -6.20 -3.41
C GLY A 242 -5.22 -6.11 -1.88
N LEU A 243 -6.11 -6.90 -1.27
CA LEU A 243 -6.22 -7.00 0.20
C LEU A 243 -4.93 -7.53 0.83
N THR A 244 -4.36 -8.59 0.24
CA THR A 244 -3.12 -9.22 0.72
C THR A 244 -1.93 -8.27 0.58
N TYR A 245 -1.90 -7.46 -0.49
CA TYR A 245 -0.91 -6.40 -0.67
C TYR A 245 -0.97 -5.36 0.45
N GLN A 246 -2.16 -4.84 0.77
CA GLN A 246 -2.30 -3.88 1.86
C GLN A 246 -1.84 -4.45 3.22
N PHE A 247 -2.11 -5.73 3.49
CA PHE A 247 -1.69 -6.37 4.74
C PHE A 247 -0.18 -6.63 4.79
N SER A 248 0.39 -7.26 3.76
CA SER A 248 1.82 -7.59 3.68
C SER A 248 2.73 -6.35 3.74
N THR A 249 2.27 -5.23 3.19
CA THR A 249 2.99 -3.94 3.22
C THR A 249 2.69 -3.08 4.45
N SER A 250 1.99 -3.62 5.46
CA SER A 250 1.64 -2.92 6.70
C SER A 250 0.83 -1.63 6.51
N ARG A 251 -0.05 -1.58 5.48
CA ARG A 251 -0.99 -0.46 5.25
C ARG A 251 -2.26 -0.58 6.09
N ILE A 252 -2.70 -1.81 6.35
CA ILE A 252 -3.88 -2.11 7.18
C ILE A 252 -3.51 -3.03 8.34
N SER A 253 -4.28 -2.93 9.42
CA SER A 253 -4.12 -3.82 10.57
C SER A 253 -4.65 -5.23 10.26
N ARG A 254 -4.23 -6.20 11.07
CA ARG A 254 -4.74 -7.58 11.04
C ARG A 254 -6.25 -7.63 11.22
N GLU A 255 -6.80 -6.83 12.13
CA GLU A 255 -8.24 -6.75 12.36
C GLU A 255 -9.00 -6.34 11.09
N LYS A 256 -8.52 -5.29 10.39
CA LYS A 256 -9.10 -4.86 9.10
C LYS A 256 -8.95 -5.95 8.03
N TYR A 257 -7.80 -6.62 7.97
CA TYR A 257 -7.57 -7.70 7.03
C TYR A 257 -8.54 -8.87 7.28
N GLU A 258 -8.70 -9.31 8.52
CA GLU A 258 -9.58 -10.42 8.89
C GLU A 258 -11.07 -10.09 8.62
N PHE A 259 -11.45 -8.82 8.78
CA PHE A 259 -12.79 -8.34 8.43
C PHE A 259 -13.09 -8.57 6.93
N TYR A 260 -12.24 -8.10 6.02
CA TYR A 260 -12.43 -8.32 4.58
C TYR A 260 -12.20 -9.78 4.16
N HIS A 261 -11.25 -10.47 4.79
CA HIS A 261 -11.02 -11.89 4.56
C HIS A 261 -12.29 -12.70 4.81
N THR A 262 -13.02 -12.42 5.90
CA THR A 262 -14.28 -13.13 6.21
C THR A 262 -15.30 -12.96 5.09
N ALA A 263 -15.45 -11.75 4.54
CA ALA A 263 -16.34 -11.51 3.40
C ALA A 263 -15.89 -12.31 2.14
N TYR A 264 -14.59 -12.39 1.87
CA TYR A 264 -14.09 -13.19 0.75
C TYR A 264 -14.23 -14.70 0.98
N VAL A 265 -14.19 -15.20 2.21
CA VAL A 265 -14.45 -16.62 2.51
C VAL A 265 -15.87 -17.02 2.08
N ASP A 266 -16.85 -16.14 2.29
CA ASP A 266 -18.23 -16.37 1.87
C ASP A 266 -18.32 -16.43 0.33
N GLU A 267 -17.63 -15.54 -0.38
CA GLU A 267 -17.55 -15.54 -1.84
C GLU A 267 -16.81 -16.77 -2.40
N VAL A 268 -15.70 -17.18 -1.77
CA VAL A 268 -14.99 -18.42 -2.11
C VAL A 268 -15.93 -19.62 -1.98
N SER A 269 -16.70 -19.70 -0.89
CA SER A 269 -17.65 -20.78 -0.64
C SER A 269 -18.79 -20.79 -1.67
N ARG A 270 -19.22 -19.62 -2.12
CA ARG A 270 -20.25 -19.44 -3.16
C ARG A 270 -19.78 -19.87 -4.54
N LEU A 271 -18.57 -19.48 -4.93
CA LEU A 271 -18.01 -19.72 -6.28
C LEU A 271 -17.36 -21.10 -6.43
N ASN A 272 -16.85 -21.68 -5.33
CA ASN A 272 -16.05 -22.91 -5.35
C ASN A 272 -16.63 -24.00 -4.44
N PRO A 273 -17.85 -24.50 -4.72
CA PRO A 273 -18.46 -25.54 -3.92
C PRO A 273 -17.63 -26.84 -3.98
N LEU A 274 -17.24 -27.36 -2.82
CA LEU A 274 -16.54 -28.64 -2.73
C LEU A 274 -17.47 -29.81 -3.04
N PRO A 275 -17.02 -30.84 -3.78
CA PRO A 275 -17.79 -32.06 -3.97
C PRO A 275 -18.14 -32.75 -2.63
N PRO A 276 -19.26 -33.48 -2.54
CA PRO A 276 -19.76 -34.06 -1.30
C PRO A 276 -18.82 -35.12 -0.67
N ASP A 277 -17.95 -35.75 -1.47
CA ASP A 277 -17.00 -36.78 -1.00
C ASP A 277 -15.65 -36.19 -0.52
N SER A 278 -15.46 -34.87 -0.59
CA SER A 278 -14.16 -34.19 -0.38
C SER A 278 -13.98 -33.62 1.04
N THR A 279 -14.68 -34.16 2.04
CA THR A 279 -14.79 -33.62 3.41
C THR A 279 -13.47 -33.50 4.19
N ASN A 280 -12.36 -34.05 3.69
CA ASN A 280 -11.01 -33.95 4.29
C ASN A 280 -9.92 -33.51 3.30
N SER A 281 -10.29 -32.79 2.24
CA SER A 281 -9.32 -32.41 1.22
C SER A 281 -8.43 -31.29 1.74
N HIS A 282 -7.17 -31.60 2.05
CA HIS A 282 -6.15 -30.58 2.27
C HIS A 282 -6.21 -29.56 1.12
N SER A 283 -6.01 -28.28 1.43
CA SER A 283 -6.03 -27.16 0.47
C SER A 283 -5.10 -27.36 -0.74
N LEU A 284 -4.13 -28.28 -0.65
CA LEU A 284 -3.19 -28.67 -1.69
C LEU A 284 -3.67 -29.75 -2.68
N ILE A 285 -4.82 -30.41 -2.46
CA ILE A 285 -5.28 -31.52 -3.31
C ILE A 285 -6.01 -30.96 -4.52
N LEU A 286 -5.40 -31.03 -5.70
CA LEU A 286 -6.00 -30.60 -6.97
C LEU A 286 -7.14 -31.55 -7.37
N LEU A 287 -8.30 -31.00 -7.74
CA LEU A 287 -9.48 -31.82 -8.06
C LEU A 287 -9.44 -32.39 -9.47
N ASN A 288 -9.03 -31.57 -10.45
CA ASN A 288 -8.99 -31.92 -11.87
C ASN A 288 -7.95 -31.06 -12.62
N PRO A 289 -7.63 -31.38 -13.89
CA PRO A 289 -6.66 -30.63 -14.69
C PRO A 289 -7.01 -29.16 -14.94
N ASP A 290 -8.29 -28.79 -14.86
CA ASP A 290 -8.81 -27.46 -15.16
C ASP A 290 -9.21 -26.71 -13.86
N ASP A 291 -8.68 -27.15 -12.71
CA ASP A 291 -9.03 -26.63 -11.40
C ASP A 291 -8.43 -25.23 -11.21
N VAL A 292 -9.25 -24.21 -11.42
CA VAL A 292 -8.94 -22.78 -11.18
C VAL A 292 -9.55 -22.26 -9.87
N SER A 293 -9.92 -23.16 -8.96
CA SER A 293 -10.61 -22.77 -7.73
C SER A 293 -9.72 -21.96 -6.78
N VAL A 294 -10.36 -21.02 -6.08
CA VAL A 294 -9.77 -20.33 -4.93
C VAL A 294 -10.18 -21.08 -3.67
N ARG A 295 -9.26 -21.22 -2.71
CA ARG A 295 -9.47 -22.00 -1.48
C ARG A 295 -8.95 -21.24 -0.27
N SER A 296 -9.73 -21.23 0.81
CA SER A 296 -9.30 -20.68 2.10
C SER A 296 -8.27 -21.60 2.76
N THR A 297 -7.24 -21.02 3.35
CA THR A 297 -6.15 -21.72 4.05
C THR A 297 -5.62 -20.86 5.19
N ASP A 298 -4.81 -21.43 6.06
CA ASP A 298 -3.89 -20.62 6.88
C ASP A 298 -2.55 -20.50 6.14
N GLU A 299 -1.98 -19.29 6.19
CA GLU A 299 -0.69 -18.94 5.62
C GLU A 299 0.34 -18.77 6.74
N LEU A 300 1.55 -19.30 6.55
CA LEU A 300 2.64 -19.08 7.49
C LEU A 300 3.24 -17.70 7.24
N ARG A 301 3.68 -17.03 8.29
CA ARG A 301 4.49 -15.79 8.20
C ARG A 301 5.92 -16.04 7.71
N PHE A 302 6.12 -17.11 6.94
CA PHE A 302 7.37 -17.49 6.33
C PHE A 302 7.39 -17.02 4.89
N MET A 303 8.35 -16.15 4.58
CA MET A 303 8.50 -15.55 3.26
C MET A 303 8.69 -16.63 2.18
N LEU A 304 7.76 -16.69 1.22
CA LEU A 304 7.81 -17.57 0.05
C LEU A 304 8.08 -19.06 0.39
N PHE A 305 7.58 -19.55 1.53
CA PHE A 305 8.08 -20.81 2.09
C PHE A 305 7.90 -22.04 1.20
N ARG A 306 6.92 -22.00 0.29
CA ARG A 306 6.66 -23.05 -0.70
C ARG A 306 7.70 -23.09 -1.83
N HIS A 307 8.47 -22.03 -1.99
CA HIS A 307 9.47 -21.81 -3.05
C HIS A 307 10.91 -21.82 -2.54
N TRP A 308 11.10 -21.80 -1.22
CA TRP A 308 12.39 -21.91 -0.56
C TRP A 308 12.65 -23.32 -0.01
N THR A 309 13.86 -23.52 0.50
CA THR A 309 14.09 -24.53 1.54
C THR A 309 13.40 -24.08 2.83
N LEU A 310 13.02 -24.99 3.72
CA LEU A 310 12.38 -24.62 4.99
C LEU A 310 13.30 -23.71 5.82
N TYR A 311 14.60 -24.00 5.85
CA TYR A 311 15.57 -23.16 6.54
C TYR A 311 15.65 -21.75 5.95
N ASP A 312 15.77 -21.63 4.63
CA ASP A 312 15.87 -20.32 3.99
C ASP A 312 14.58 -19.52 4.13
N ALA A 313 13.40 -20.15 4.03
CA ALA A 313 12.12 -19.48 4.26
C ALA A 313 12.10 -18.78 5.63
N MET A 314 12.46 -19.52 6.68
CA MET A 314 12.54 -18.98 8.03
C MET A 314 13.65 -17.94 8.19
N TYR A 315 14.80 -18.15 7.55
CA TYR A 315 15.90 -17.19 7.58
C TYR A 315 15.55 -15.89 6.87
N HIS A 316 14.70 -15.93 5.84
CA HIS A 316 14.33 -14.75 5.07
C HIS A 316 13.03 -14.07 5.53
N SER A 317 12.53 -14.45 6.71
CA SER A 317 11.28 -13.88 7.26
C SER A 317 11.55 -12.83 8.33
N SER A 318 10.97 -11.64 8.18
CA SER A 318 11.09 -10.54 9.16
C SER A 318 10.61 -10.98 10.55
N TYR A 319 9.49 -11.71 10.61
CA TYR A 319 8.92 -12.27 11.83
C TYR A 319 9.91 -13.13 12.62
N VAL A 320 10.56 -14.08 11.95
CA VAL A 320 11.55 -14.98 12.55
C VAL A 320 12.81 -14.21 12.93
N ALA A 321 13.20 -13.23 12.12
CA ALA A 321 14.35 -12.39 12.38
C ALA A 321 14.25 -11.70 13.74
N GLY A 322 13.15 -10.99 14.01
CA GLY A 322 12.98 -10.26 15.28
C GLY A 322 13.02 -11.17 16.52
N ARG A 323 12.34 -12.32 16.46
CA ARG A 323 12.23 -13.25 17.59
C ARG A 323 13.50 -14.04 17.86
N LEU A 324 14.15 -14.57 16.81
CA LEU A 324 15.32 -15.43 16.96
C LEU A 324 16.66 -14.68 16.87
N GLY A 325 16.68 -13.52 16.20
CA GLY A 325 17.88 -12.70 16.03
C GLY A 325 18.87 -13.32 15.06
N ILE A 326 18.36 -13.77 13.92
CA ILE A 326 19.06 -14.60 12.93
C ILE A 326 20.24 -13.90 12.25
N TRP A 327 20.36 -12.57 12.36
CA TRP A 327 21.55 -11.84 11.92
C TRP A 327 22.80 -12.31 12.68
N LYS A 328 22.67 -12.67 13.97
CA LYS A 328 23.77 -13.22 14.78
C LYS A 328 23.88 -14.74 14.65
N GLU A 329 25.10 -15.25 14.73
CA GLU A 329 25.38 -16.70 14.72
C GLU A 329 24.60 -17.46 15.82
N ARG A 330 24.43 -16.87 17.01
CA ARG A 330 23.61 -17.44 18.08
C ARG A 330 22.15 -17.61 17.68
N GLY A 331 21.58 -16.66 16.94
CA GLY A 331 20.21 -16.75 16.43
C GLY A 331 20.06 -17.84 15.38
N ARG A 332 21.04 -17.98 14.48
CA ARG A 332 21.09 -19.06 13.48
C ARG A 332 21.17 -20.44 14.16
N LYS A 333 22.01 -20.58 15.19
CA LYS A 333 22.06 -21.81 16.01
C LYS A 333 20.72 -22.12 16.70
N ARG A 334 19.99 -21.10 17.18
CA ARG A 334 18.64 -21.28 17.73
C ARG A 334 17.65 -21.76 16.67
N LEU A 335 17.70 -21.21 15.46
CA LEU A 335 16.85 -21.63 14.34
C LEU A 335 17.12 -23.10 13.97
N THR A 336 18.39 -23.48 13.80
CA THR A 336 18.76 -24.88 13.56
C THR A 336 18.32 -25.79 14.72
N GLY A 337 18.45 -25.33 15.96
CA GLY A 337 18.00 -26.06 17.14
C GLY A 337 16.48 -26.27 17.17
N LEU A 338 15.68 -25.27 16.74
CA LEU A 338 14.23 -25.39 16.61
C LEU A 338 13.86 -26.48 15.59
N LEU A 339 14.51 -26.46 14.42
CA LEU A 339 14.28 -27.46 13.36
C LEU A 339 14.64 -28.87 13.84
N ALA A 340 15.77 -29.00 14.55
CA ALA A 340 16.18 -30.27 15.13
C ALA A 340 15.19 -30.77 16.20
N LYS A 341 14.64 -29.86 17.03
CA LYS A 341 13.65 -30.21 18.06
C LYS A 341 12.30 -30.64 17.47
N MET A 342 11.93 -30.13 16.29
CA MET A 342 10.77 -30.64 15.54
C MET A 342 10.99 -32.05 14.97
N GLY A 343 12.22 -32.57 15.02
CA GLY A 343 12.57 -33.89 14.49
C GLY A 343 12.96 -33.89 13.01
N PHE A 344 13.20 -32.71 12.41
CA PHE A 344 13.66 -32.62 11.03
C PHE A 344 15.18 -32.66 10.95
N SER A 345 15.70 -33.52 10.07
CA SER A 345 17.13 -33.58 9.81
C SER A 345 17.61 -32.34 9.03
N ILE A 346 18.88 -31.97 9.19
CA ILE A 346 19.46 -30.83 8.46
C ILE A 346 19.32 -31.02 6.93
N PRO A 347 19.60 -32.20 6.33
CA PRO A 347 19.39 -32.40 4.90
C PRO A 347 17.94 -32.16 4.45
N GLN A 348 16.96 -32.60 5.25
CA GLN A 348 15.54 -32.38 4.94
C GLN A 348 15.18 -30.89 4.95
N THR A 349 15.70 -30.12 5.92
CA THR A 349 15.38 -28.68 6.02
C THR A 349 16.06 -27.82 4.96
N GLN A 350 17.09 -28.36 4.32
CA GLN A 350 17.83 -27.75 3.21
C GLN A 350 17.33 -28.21 1.82
N GLN A 351 16.35 -29.12 1.77
CA GLN A 351 15.71 -29.50 0.53
C GLN A 351 14.67 -28.43 0.14
N PRO A 352 14.54 -28.08 -1.16
CA PRO A 352 13.46 -27.22 -1.62
C PRO A 352 12.11 -27.78 -1.19
N TYR A 353 11.23 -26.93 -0.67
CA TYR A 353 9.93 -27.35 -0.13
C TYR A 353 9.15 -28.17 -1.15
N ALA A 354 9.14 -27.77 -2.43
CA ALA A 354 8.50 -28.52 -3.50
C ALA A 354 8.90 -30.02 -3.53
N HIS A 355 10.15 -30.34 -3.24
CA HIS A 355 10.71 -31.69 -3.27
C HIS A 355 10.74 -32.41 -1.91
N MET A 356 10.42 -31.72 -0.81
CA MET A 356 10.39 -32.31 0.53
C MET A 356 9.37 -33.45 0.63
N ASP A 357 9.70 -34.48 1.41
CA ASP A 357 8.84 -35.65 1.64
C ASP A 357 7.42 -35.24 2.09
N MET A 358 6.41 -35.90 1.52
CA MET A 358 5.01 -35.57 1.78
C MET A 358 4.61 -35.74 3.25
N ASP A 359 5.17 -36.73 3.94
CA ASP A 359 4.92 -36.95 5.36
C ASP A 359 5.43 -35.78 6.20
N LEU A 360 6.60 -35.21 5.86
CA LEU A 360 7.13 -34.02 6.53
C LEU A 360 6.25 -32.80 6.30
N LYS A 361 5.78 -32.59 5.06
CA LYS A 361 4.88 -31.48 4.74
C LYS A 361 3.58 -31.53 5.52
N ARG A 362 3.02 -32.73 5.71
CA ARG A 362 1.78 -32.95 6.45
C ARG A 362 1.94 -32.61 7.93
N ILE A 363 3.04 -33.04 8.55
CA ILE A 363 3.27 -32.81 9.99
C ILE A 363 3.91 -31.45 10.30
N LEU A 364 4.36 -30.69 9.29
CA LEU A 364 5.11 -29.45 9.46
C LEU A 364 4.38 -28.43 10.33
N ILE A 365 3.10 -28.18 10.02
CA ILE A 365 2.29 -27.18 10.71
C ILE A 365 2.04 -27.61 12.16
N ASP A 366 1.66 -28.87 12.37
CA ASP A 366 1.44 -29.42 13.70
C ASP A 366 2.70 -29.32 14.58
N ARG A 367 3.86 -29.68 14.02
CA ARG A 367 5.15 -29.58 14.72
C ARG A 367 5.56 -28.14 15.03
N LEU A 368 5.28 -27.21 14.12
CA LEU A 368 5.51 -25.79 14.36
C LEU A 368 4.64 -25.29 15.52
N ASN A 369 3.36 -25.64 15.55
CA ASN A 369 2.44 -25.25 16.62
C ASN A 369 2.87 -25.82 17.99
N GLU A 370 3.43 -27.03 18.02
CA GLU A 370 3.95 -27.65 19.25
C GLU A 370 5.25 -26.99 19.76
N VAL A 371 6.23 -26.75 18.89
CA VAL A 371 7.61 -26.42 19.30
C VAL A 371 7.91 -24.93 19.27
N ALA A 372 7.34 -24.20 18.32
CA ALA A 372 7.72 -22.81 18.06
C ALA A 372 7.39 -21.83 19.21
N PRO A 373 6.31 -22.00 20.01
CA PRO A 373 6.04 -21.14 21.16
C PRO A 373 7.19 -21.10 22.17
N GLU A 374 7.91 -22.22 22.37
CA GLU A 374 9.08 -22.26 23.27
C GLU A 374 10.23 -21.36 22.81
N TYR A 375 10.29 -21.04 21.52
CA TYR A 375 11.30 -20.16 20.94
C TYR A 375 10.82 -18.69 20.86
N GLY A 376 9.59 -18.41 21.31
CA GLY A 376 8.95 -17.09 21.26
C GLY A 376 8.17 -16.82 19.97
N LEU A 377 7.83 -17.86 19.21
CA LEU A 377 7.05 -17.77 17.97
C LEU A 377 5.61 -18.23 18.26
N VAL A 378 4.74 -17.30 18.62
CA VAL A 378 3.38 -17.59 19.16
C VAL A 378 2.26 -17.24 18.17
N ASP A 379 2.57 -16.52 17.10
CA ASP A 379 1.62 -16.04 16.08
C ASP A 379 2.19 -16.29 14.68
N LEU A 380 2.31 -17.57 14.32
CA LEU A 380 3.02 -18.02 13.13
C LEU A 380 2.18 -18.01 11.86
N SER A 381 0.86 -18.07 11.99
CA SER A 381 -0.05 -18.15 10.86
C SER A 381 -1.13 -17.07 10.90
N TYR A 382 -1.67 -16.78 9.74
CA TYR A 382 -2.82 -15.91 9.55
C TYR A 382 -3.71 -16.48 8.44
N PRO A 383 -5.03 -16.22 8.48
CA PRO A 383 -5.93 -16.76 7.48
C PRO A 383 -5.68 -16.13 6.11
N SER A 384 -5.74 -16.91 5.04
CA SER A 384 -5.41 -16.48 3.68
C SER A 384 -6.03 -17.40 2.62
N PHE A 385 -5.57 -17.27 1.37
CA PHE A 385 -6.12 -17.98 0.22
C PHE A 385 -5.03 -18.58 -0.67
N LEU A 386 -5.37 -19.70 -1.32
CA LEU A 386 -4.61 -20.30 -2.42
C LEU A 386 -5.44 -20.27 -3.69
N ARG A 387 -4.81 -20.07 -4.85
CA ARG A 387 -5.41 -20.29 -6.17
C ARG A 387 -4.81 -21.53 -6.81
N CYS A 388 -5.69 -22.40 -7.32
CA CYS A 388 -5.32 -23.57 -8.10
C CYS A 388 -5.11 -23.17 -9.57
N TYR A 389 -4.23 -23.90 -10.26
CA TYR A 389 -3.94 -23.71 -11.69
C TYR A 389 -3.87 -25.08 -12.39
N GLY A 390 -4.80 -25.97 -12.05
CA GLY A 390 -4.82 -27.32 -12.59
C GLY A 390 -3.55 -28.10 -12.28
N TYR A 391 -3.12 -28.95 -13.22
CA TYR A 391 -1.87 -29.71 -13.10
C TYR A 391 -0.63 -28.97 -13.62
N HIS A 392 -0.77 -27.72 -14.05
CA HIS A 392 0.36 -26.92 -14.51
C HIS A 392 1.33 -26.62 -13.36
N THR A 393 0.79 -26.25 -12.20
CA THR A 393 1.59 -25.81 -11.06
C THR A 393 0.94 -26.21 -9.73
N GLN A 394 1.73 -26.22 -8.65
CA GLN A 394 1.14 -26.28 -7.32
C GLN A 394 0.28 -25.03 -7.05
N PRO A 395 -0.75 -25.12 -6.19
CA PRO A 395 -1.53 -23.97 -5.80
C PRO A 395 -0.65 -22.83 -5.28
N LEU A 396 -0.91 -21.62 -5.75
CA LEU A 396 -0.13 -20.44 -5.41
C LEU A 396 -0.82 -19.66 -4.28
N SER A 397 -0.06 -19.25 -3.27
CA SER A 397 -0.56 -18.40 -2.21
C SER A 397 -0.78 -16.97 -2.67
N ALA A 398 -1.79 -16.31 -2.13
CA ALA A 398 -2.02 -14.88 -2.35
C ALA A 398 -0.80 -14.05 -1.94
N ALA A 399 -0.15 -14.40 -0.82
CA ALA A 399 1.04 -13.70 -0.36
C ALA A 399 2.23 -13.89 -1.33
N ASP A 400 2.44 -15.12 -1.80
CA ASP A 400 3.51 -15.44 -2.74
C ASP A 400 3.30 -14.73 -4.09
N ALA A 401 2.06 -14.70 -4.58
CA ALA A 401 1.69 -13.98 -5.81
C ALA A 401 1.94 -12.47 -5.68
N VAL A 402 1.51 -11.85 -4.58
CA VAL A 402 1.74 -10.43 -4.30
C VAL A 402 3.24 -10.11 -4.30
N GLU A 403 4.07 -10.96 -3.70
CA GLU A 403 5.52 -10.77 -3.66
C GLU A 403 6.19 -10.92 -5.03
N GLY A 404 5.66 -11.79 -5.90
CA GLY A 404 6.10 -11.92 -7.29
C GLY A 404 5.77 -10.69 -8.12
N ILE A 405 4.50 -10.25 -8.11
CA ILE A 405 4.03 -9.07 -8.86
C ILE A 405 4.76 -7.81 -8.39
N SER A 406 4.88 -7.66 -7.08
CA SER A 406 5.70 -6.65 -6.41
C SER A 406 7.12 -6.56 -6.96
N ALA A 407 7.81 -7.70 -7.05
CA ALA A 407 9.17 -7.74 -7.55
C ALA A 407 9.25 -7.37 -9.04
N LEU A 408 8.22 -7.71 -9.84
CA LEU A 408 8.16 -7.28 -11.23
C LEU A 408 8.03 -5.76 -11.35
N LEU A 409 7.15 -5.14 -10.56
CA LEU A 409 6.98 -3.68 -10.54
C LEU A 409 8.29 -2.99 -10.14
N ASP A 410 8.91 -3.45 -9.06
CA ASP A 410 10.06 -2.78 -8.45
C ASP A 410 11.34 -2.96 -9.25
N VAL A 411 11.63 -4.18 -9.74
CA VAL A 411 12.99 -4.57 -10.19
C VAL A 411 13.04 -5.49 -11.43
N ALA A 412 11.96 -5.65 -12.20
CA ALA A 412 12.05 -6.43 -13.46
C ALA A 412 12.95 -5.78 -14.53
N GLY A 413 13.10 -4.46 -14.45
CA GLY A 413 13.92 -3.60 -15.30
C GLY A 413 14.52 -2.47 -14.47
N GLY A 414 15.41 -1.67 -15.07
CA GLY A 414 16.08 -0.55 -14.40
C GLY A 414 17.27 -0.94 -13.52
N VAL A 415 17.15 -2.04 -12.77
CA VAL A 415 18.22 -2.57 -11.90
C VAL A 415 18.68 -3.94 -12.36
N ARG A 416 19.99 -4.16 -12.34
CA ARG A 416 20.55 -5.48 -12.63
C ARG A 416 20.40 -6.38 -11.40
N MET A 417 19.52 -7.37 -11.49
CA MET A 417 19.36 -8.39 -10.46
C MET A 417 20.03 -9.70 -10.87
N GLU A 418 20.77 -10.33 -9.95
CA GLU A 418 21.30 -11.67 -10.14
C GLU A 418 20.38 -12.69 -9.47
N ILE A 419 19.95 -13.68 -10.26
CA ILE A 419 19.09 -14.78 -9.83
C ILE A 419 19.98 -16.01 -9.62
N GLU A 420 19.77 -16.69 -8.51
CA GLU A 420 20.38 -17.99 -8.28
C GLU A 420 19.72 -19.07 -9.15
N VAL A 421 20.54 -19.89 -9.82
CA VAL A 421 20.08 -21.11 -10.51
C VAL A 421 20.11 -22.27 -9.52
N GLU A 422 19.00 -22.98 -9.41
CA GLU A 422 18.81 -24.09 -8.49
C GLU A 422 19.81 -25.25 -8.79
N GLY A 423 20.54 -25.73 -7.78
CA GLY A 423 21.39 -26.93 -7.90
C GLY A 423 22.88 -26.82 -7.47
N THR A 424 23.37 -25.69 -6.97
CA THR A 424 24.81 -25.51 -6.61
C THR A 424 25.12 -25.35 -5.11
N ARG A 425 24.17 -25.66 -4.21
CA ARG A 425 24.40 -25.57 -2.75
C ARG A 425 24.84 -26.92 -2.19
N ASN A 426 26.16 -27.12 -2.07
CA ASN A 426 26.73 -28.19 -1.25
C ASN A 426 27.19 -27.59 0.09
N GLY A 427 26.43 -27.81 1.17
CA GLY A 427 26.88 -27.47 2.53
C GLY A 427 26.59 -26.04 3.00
N GLY A 428 25.62 -25.34 2.41
CA GLY A 428 25.10 -24.07 2.90
C GLY A 428 25.84 -22.82 2.43
N GLU A 429 27.05 -22.94 1.88
CA GLU A 429 27.75 -21.85 1.18
C GLU A 429 27.51 -21.93 -0.33
N TRP A 430 27.17 -20.78 -0.93
CA TRP A 430 26.89 -20.65 -2.35
C TRP A 430 28.20 -20.48 -3.14
N PHE A 431 28.46 -21.41 -4.07
CA PHE A 431 29.57 -21.35 -5.03
C PHE A 431 29.09 -21.24 -6.49
N GLY A 432 27.79 -20.96 -6.72
CA GLY A 432 27.18 -20.91 -8.04
C GLY A 432 27.39 -19.57 -8.75
N ARG A 433 27.33 -19.58 -10.09
CA ARG A 433 27.30 -18.37 -10.93
C ARG A 433 25.83 -17.95 -11.09
N GLY A 434 25.47 -16.75 -10.64
CA GLY A 434 24.14 -16.18 -10.84
C GLY A 434 23.85 -15.88 -12.31
N VAL A 435 22.59 -15.94 -12.72
CA VAL A 435 22.12 -15.48 -14.03
C VAL A 435 21.50 -14.10 -13.85
N THR A 436 21.84 -13.15 -14.71
CA THR A 436 21.21 -11.83 -14.68
C THR A 436 19.75 -11.95 -15.10
N TRP A 437 18.85 -11.34 -14.32
CA TRP A 437 17.43 -11.27 -14.66
C TRP A 437 17.24 -10.46 -15.94
N GLU A 438 16.48 -11.03 -16.88
CA GLU A 438 16.08 -10.38 -18.12
C GLU A 438 14.59 -10.62 -18.34
N THR A 439 13.84 -9.55 -18.57
CA THR A 439 12.41 -9.68 -18.89
C THR A 439 12.23 -10.23 -20.32
N LYS A 440 11.22 -11.09 -20.54
CA LYS A 440 10.95 -11.72 -21.86
C LYS A 440 10.69 -10.69 -22.97
N SER A 441 10.12 -9.53 -22.63
CA SER A 441 9.90 -8.42 -23.57
C SER A 441 11.21 -7.85 -24.15
N ARG A 442 12.30 -7.86 -23.36
CA ARG A 442 13.63 -7.44 -23.80
C ARG A 442 14.26 -8.49 -24.73
N LYS A 443 14.07 -9.78 -24.39
CA LYS A 443 14.56 -10.91 -25.18
C LYS A 443 13.96 -10.99 -26.59
N ARG A 444 12.65 -10.73 -26.74
CA ARG A 444 11.99 -10.65 -28.06
C ARG A 444 12.49 -9.48 -28.91
N ARG A 445 12.80 -8.33 -28.30
CA ARG A 445 13.31 -7.15 -29.01
C ARG A 445 14.71 -7.37 -29.59
N ASP A 446 15.57 -8.09 -28.85
CA ASP A 446 16.90 -8.45 -29.34
C ASP A 446 16.85 -9.53 -30.44
N GLU A 447 15.87 -10.43 -30.40
CA GLU A 447 15.65 -11.44 -31.44
C GLU A 447 15.05 -10.85 -32.74
N ASP A 448 14.11 -9.90 -32.65
CA ASP A 448 13.54 -9.20 -33.83
C ASP A 448 14.51 -8.16 -34.45
N GLY A 449 15.48 -7.66 -33.67
CA GLY A 449 16.58 -6.81 -34.16
C GLY A 449 17.76 -7.59 -34.76
N GLY A 450 17.70 -8.93 -34.77
CA GLY A 450 18.83 -9.83 -34.96
C GLY A 450 19.01 -10.41 -36.36
N LEU A 451 18.80 -9.65 -37.44
CA LEU A 451 19.33 -10.05 -38.77
C LEU A 451 20.67 -9.34 -39.05
N ARG A 452 21.71 -9.72 -38.31
CA ARG A 452 23.10 -9.43 -38.71
C ARG A 452 23.87 -10.71 -38.90
N THR A 453 24.31 -10.86 -40.14
CA THR A 453 25.00 -11.99 -40.72
C THR A 453 26.27 -12.35 -39.97
N ASN A 454 26.40 -13.65 -39.81
CA ASN A 454 27.55 -14.34 -39.26
C ASN A 454 28.72 -14.26 -40.27
N THR A 455 29.74 -13.45 -39.99
CA THR A 455 31.11 -13.67 -40.48
C THR A 455 32.08 -13.07 -39.49
N GLY A 456 32.81 -13.95 -38.79
CA GLY A 456 33.93 -13.54 -37.97
C GLY A 456 35.08 -13.05 -38.84
N GLU A 457 35.68 -11.94 -38.45
CA GLU A 457 37.11 -11.73 -38.60
C GLU A 457 37.58 -10.65 -37.61
N THR A 458 38.51 -11.07 -36.77
CA THR A 458 39.22 -10.27 -35.79
C THR A 458 40.16 -9.30 -36.52
N LYS A 459 40.07 -7.99 -36.27
CA LYS A 459 41.21 -7.08 -36.45
C LYS A 459 41.07 -5.81 -35.64
N SER A 460 42.02 -5.64 -34.73
CA SER A 460 42.36 -4.39 -34.08
C SER A 460 42.80 -3.34 -35.11
N ARG A 461 42.45 -2.07 -34.84
CA ARG A 461 43.32 -0.93 -35.14
C ARG A 461 42.84 0.34 -34.43
N THR A 462 43.81 0.94 -33.76
CA THR A 462 43.87 2.29 -33.20
C THR A 462 43.86 3.37 -34.28
N GLY A 463 43.30 4.56 -33.98
CA GLY A 463 43.45 5.78 -34.78
C GLY A 463 42.40 6.85 -34.45
N GLU A 464 42.85 8.07 -34.19
CA GLU A 464 42.16 9.23 -33.60
C GLU A 464 41.24 10.05 -34.53
N ASN A 465 40.34 10.80 -33.88
CA ASN A 465 39.70 12.08 -34.22
C ASN A 465 38.85 12.26 -35.49
N GLY A 466 37.55 12.49 -35.25
CA GLY A 466 36.61 13.16 -36.15
C GLY A 466 35.43 13.70 -35.35
N THR A 467 35.31 15.02 -35.29
CA THR A 467 34.30 15.81 -34.58
C THR A 467 32.92 15.77 -35.26
N GLY A 468 31.88 15.72 -34.43
CA GLY A 468 30.54 16.22 -34.75
C GLY A 468 29.60 15.19 -35.33
N ASP A 469 28.80 14.58 -34.48
CA ASP A 469 27.37 14.42 -34.73
C ASP A 469 26.66 14.42 -33.38
N SER A 470 25.59 15.21 -33.32
CA SER A 470 24.67 15.31 -32.20
C SER A 470 24.16 13.94 -31.80
N GLU A 471 24.65 13.44 -30.67
CA GLU A 471 23.96 12.42 -29.90
C GLU A 471 22.64 13.06 -29.42
N GLU A 472 21.60 12.96 -30.25
CA GLU A 472 20.24 12.93 -29.73
C GLU A 472 20.22 11.75 -28.75
N GLU A 473 20.41 12.05 -27.46
CA GLU A 473 20.20 11.12 -26.37
C GLU A 473 18.82 10.48 -26.59
N ALA A 474 18.82 9.21 -27.00
CA ALA A 474 17.60 8.42 -27.01
C ALA A 474 16.97 8.58 -25.61
N PRO A 475 15.71 9.02 -25.50
CA PRO A 475 15.12 9.35 -24.21
C PRO A 475 15.23 8.10 -23.35
N GLU A 476 15.86 8.23 -22.17
CA GLU A 476 16.00 7.13 -21.21
C GLU A 476 14.70 6.35 -21.16
N GLU A 477 14.72 5.15 -21.74
CA GLU A 477 13.52 4.36 -21.94
C GLU A 477 12.96 4.08 -20.55
N ARG A 478 11.77 4.61 -20.23
CA ARG A 478 11.17 4.58 -18.89
C ARG A 478 10.89 3.13 -18.49
N TRP A 479 11.90 2.45 -17.97
CA TRP A 479 11.92 1.02 -17.67
C TRP A 479 10.74 0.60 -16.78
N TRP A 480 10.30 1.47 -15.89
CA TRP A 480 9.17 1.23 -14.99
C TRP A 480 7.83 1.06 -15.73
N ILE A 481 7.67 1.66 -16.93
CA ILE A 481 6.50 1.41 -17.79
C ILE A 481 6.53 -0.04 -18.30
N GLY A 482 7.71 -0.52 -18.69
CA GLY A 482 7.91 -1.92 -19.08
C GLY A 482 7.62 -2.88 -17.93
N ASN A 483 8.04 -2.52 -16.71
CA ASN A 483 7.74 -3.28 -15.50
C ASN A 483 6.23 -3.33 -15.21
N PHE A 484 5.53 -2.19 -15.35
CA PHE A 484 4.08 -2.12 -15.16
C PHE A 484 3.35 -3.12 -16.06
N TRP A 485 3.63 -3.12 -17.36
CA TRP A 485 2.97 -4.04 -18.29
C TRP A 485 3.40 -5.49 -18.10
N THR A 486 4.66 -5.74 -17.75
CA THR A 486 5.12 -7.10 -17.40
C THR A 486 4.36 -7.63 -16.19
N ALA A 487 4.17 -6.80 -15.15
CA ALA A 487 3.41 -7.17 -13.96
C ALA A 487 1.90 -7.31 -14.25
N TYR A 488 1.34 -6.44 -15.10
CA TYR A 488 -0.05 -6.49 -15.53
C TYR A 488 -0.36 -7.80 -16.28
N ASP A 489 0.49 -8.17 -17.24
CA ASP A 489 0.35 -9.42 -18.00
C ASP A 489 0.54 -10.67 -17.11
N ALA A 490 1.42 -10.57 -16.10
CA ALA A 490 1.67 -11.66 -15.17
C ALA A 490 0.46 -12.01 -14.29
N LEU A 491 -0.51 -11.10 -14.10
CA LEU A 491 -1.75 -11.40 -13.35
C LEU A 491 -2.55 -12.56 -13.96
N ASN A 492 -2.51 -12.69 -15.29
CA ASN A 492 -3.19 -13.76 -16.04
C ASN A 492 -2.24 -14.85 -16.54
N ASN A 493 -0.93 -14.73 -16.29
CA ASN A 493 0.07 -15.66 -16.80
C ASN A 493 0.86 -16.29 -15.65
N ILE A 494 0.44 -17.49 -15.26
CA ILE A 494 1.05 -18.24 -14.17
C ILE A 494 2.54 -18.54 -14.41
N GLU A 495 2.98 -18.76 -15.66
CA GLU A 495 4.39 -19.02 -15.95
C GLU A 495 5.27 -17.79 -15.64
N GLN A 496 4.82 -16.60 -16.07
CA GLN A 496 5.51 -15.34 -15.76
C GLN A 496 5.49 -15.06 -14.26
N LEU A 497 4.36 -15.32 -13.60
CA LEU A 497 4.24 -15.16 -12.16
C LEU A 497 5.19 -16.10 -11.41
N GLN A 498 5.31 -17.37 -11.80
CA GLN A 498 6.28 -18.30 -11.21
C GLN A 498 7.74 -17.88 -11.43
N GLU A 499 8.07 -17.39 -12.63
CA GLU A 499 9.41 -16.87 -12.90
C GLU A 499 9.72 -15.68 -11.97
N SER A 500 8.75 -14.79 -11.75
CA SER A 500 8.90 -13.63 -10.87
C SER A 500 9.20 -13.98 -9.41
N LEU A 501 8.81 -15.16 -8.94
CA LEU A 501 9.12 -15.59 -7.57
C LEU A 501 10.63 -15.69 -7.35
N ARG A 502 11.40 -16.10 -8.37
CA ARG A 502 12.87 -16.15 -8.28
C ARG A 502 13.49 -14.75 -8.19
N LEU A 503 12.90 -13.77 -8.86
CA LEU A 503 13.26 -12.36 -8.73
C LEU A 503 12.98 -11.87 -7.31
N SER A 504 11.79 -12.16 -6.78
CA SER A 504 11.40 -11.80 -5.41
C SER A 504 12.31 -12.44 -4.35
N MET A 505 12.67 -13.72 -4.50
CA MET A 505 13.64 -14.39 -3.63
C MET A 505 15.00 -13.69 -3.62
N SER A 506 15.46 -13.24 -4.78
CA SER A 506 16.74 -12.53 -4.93
C SER A 506 16.70 -11.14 -4.31
N LEU A 507 15.57 -10.43 -4.46
CA LEU A 507 15.29 -9.16 -3.78
C LEU A 507 15.32 -9.32 -2.25
N HIS A 508 14.65 -10.35 -1.72
CA HIS A 508 14.64 -10.64 -0.28
C HIS A 508 16.03 -10.93 0.28
N ARG A 509 16.87 -11.67 -0.46
CA ARG A 509 18.28 -11.88 -0.08
C ARG A 509 19.03 -10.57 0.06
N ALA A 510 18.87 -9.67 -0.90
CA ALA A 510 19.53 -8.36 -0.87
C ALA A 510 19.06 -7.54 0.35
N ILE A 511 17.75 -7.47 0.60
CA ILE A 511 17.16 -6.78 1.77
C ILE A 511 17.76 -7.32 3.07
N ILE A 512 17.80 -8.64 3.26
CA ILE A 512 18.27 -9.24 4.51
C ILE A 512 19.77 -9.16 4.67
N ARG A 513 20.53 -9.28 3.56
CA ARG A 513 21.97 -9.04 3.55
C ARG A 513 22.28 -7.63 4.03
N GLN A 514 21.60 -6.63 3.45
CA GLN A 514 21.79 -5.24 3.81
C GLN A 514 21.32 -4.94 5.24
N GLY A 515 20.14 -5.41 5.61
CA GLY A 515 19.59 -5.28 6.97
C GLY A 515 20.48 -5.89 8.05
N THR A 516 21.01 -7.09 7.80
CA THR A 516 21.98 -7.75 8.68
C THR A 516 23.27 -6.91 8.80
N SER A 517 23.80 -6.41 7.68
CA SER A 517 24.98 -5.54 7.69
C SER A 517 24.76 -4.29 8.52
N ILE A 518 23.59 -3.63 8.41
CA ILE A 518 23.25 -2.41 9.17
C ILE A 518 23.28 -2.70 10.69
N ILE A 519 22.69 -3.82 11.11
CA ILE A 519 22.61 -4.20 12.52
C ILE A 519 24.01 -4.59 13.06
N ASP A 520 24.78 -5.37 12.29
CA ASP A 520 26.09 -5.86 12.72
C ASP A 520 27.14 -4.74 12.79
N LYS A 521 27.09 -3.77 11.87
CA LYS A 521 27.97 -2.58 11.88
C LYS A 521 27.54 -1.52 12.89
N GLN A 522 26.35 -1.66 13.47
CA GLN A 522 25.74 -0.66 14.36
C GLN A 522 25.52 0.69 13.66
N ASP A 523 25.10 0.67 12.40
CA ASP A 523 24.88 1.88 11.58
C ASP A 523 23.60 2.65 11.95
N ILE A 524 22.80 2.12 12.89
CA ILE A 524 21.55 2.72 13.36
C ILE A 524 21.85 3.82 14.37
N ARG A 525 21.49 5.05 14.03
CA ARG A 525 21.63 6.21 14.91
C ARG A 525 20.29 6.53 15.56
N THR A 526 20.23 6.47 16.88
CA THR A 526 19.05 6.92 17.62
C THR A 526 19.11 8.44 17.79
N MET A 527 18.18 9.15 17.15
CA MET A 527 17.94 10.58 17.38
C MET A 527 16.78 10.74 18.38
N ARG A 528 16.41 11.97 18.72
CA ARG A 528 15.40 12.26 19.76
C ARG A 528 14.06 11.55 19.52
N ASN A 529 13.53 11.65 18.30
CA ASN A 529 12.18 11.20 17.96
C ASN A 529 12.14 9.99 17.01
N CYS A 530 13.29 9.58 16.45
CA CYS A 530 13.36 8.54 15.44
C CYS A 530 14.73 7.85 15.40
N ARG A 531 14.78 6.69 14.74
CA ARG A 531 16.01 5.97 14.41
C ARG A 531 16.35 6.23 12.96
N VAL A 532 17.60 6.58 12.68
CA VAL A 532 18.06 6.96 11.36
C VAL A 532 19.13 5.98 10.87
N VAL A 533 18.99 5.56 9.62
CA VAL A 533 19.99 4.78 8.88
C VAL A 533 20.30 5.53 7.58
N VAL A 534 21.59 5.70 7.27
CA VAL A 534 22.04 6.34 6.03
C VAL A 534 22.93 5.38 5.27
N LEU A 535 22.48 4.97 4.09
CA LEU A 535 23.19 4.10 3.16
C LEU A 535 23.88 4.97 2.12
N ALA A 536 25.19 5.13 2.25
CA ALA A 536 26.01 5.89 1.31
C ALA A 536 26.89 5.00 0.42
N GLN A 537 27.03 3.72 0.77
CA GLN A 537 27.87 2.76 0.06
C GLN A 537 27.36 1.33 0.29
N GLY A 538 27.56 0.44 -0.68
CA GLY A 538 27.21 -0.96 -0.58
C GLY A 538 27.10 -1.64 -1.94
N PRO A 539 27.10 -2.98 -1.99
CA PRO A 539 27.01 -3.72 -3.25
C PRO A 539 25.65 -3.56 -3.96
N ASP A 540 24.60 -3.24 -3.21
CA ASP A 540 23.21 -3.12 -3.68
C ASP A 540 22.70 -1.67 -3.59
N LEU A 541 23.59 -0.67 -3.58
CA LEU A 541 23.20 0.73 -3.38
C LEU A 541 22.19 1.20 -4.44
N ASP A 542 22.44 0.87 -5.70
CA ASP A 542 21.52 1.16 -6.82
C ASP A 542 20.13 0.54 -6.63
N LEU A 543 20.05 -0.65 -6.03
CA LEU A 543 18.79 -1.32 -5.74
C LEU A 543 17.98 -0.58 -4.67
N PHE A 544 18.65 -0.13 -3.61
CA PHE A 544 18.02 0.62 -2.51
C PHE A 544 17.80 2.10 -2.84
N ALA A 545 18.33 2.59 -3.96
CA ALA A 545 17.98 3.87 -4.55
C ALA A 545 16.61 3.84 -5.26
N HIS A 546 15.82 2.77 -5.11
CA HIS A 546 14.40 2.75 -5.43
C HIS A 546 13.55 2.84 -4.16
N GLY A 547 12.63 3.81 -4.11
CA GLY A 547 11.83 4.10 -2.91
C GLY A 547 11.04 2.89 -2.39
N SER A 548 10.42 2.10 -3.26
CA SER A 548 9.65 0.91 -2.87
C SER A 548 10.52 -0.16 -2.21
N VAL A 549 11.71 -0.42 -2.74
CA VAL A 549 12.66 -1.38 -2.18
C VAL A 549 13.23 -0.87 -0.85
N LEU A 550 13.51 0.43 -0.76
CA LEU A 550 13.97 1.05 0.48
C LEU A 550 12.91 0.97 1.59
N SER A 551 11.63 1.14 1.26
CA SER A 551 10.51 0.94 2.18
C SER A 551 10.44 -0.49 2.71
N ARG A 552 10.67 -1.51 1.87
CA ARG A 552 10.75 -2.91 2.33
C ARG A 552 11.89 -3.12 3.32
N LEU A 553 13.06 -2.53 3.07
CA LEU A 553 14.19 -2.59 4.01
C LEU A 553 13.85 -1.90 5.34
N ALA A 554 13.21 -0.74 5.29
CA ALA A 554 12.79 0.01 6.47
C ALA A 554 11.79 -0.80 7.33
N LEU A 555 10.77 -1.40 6.70
CA LEU A 555 9.80 -2.27 7.37
C LEU A 555 10.48 -3.51 7.97
N TRP A 556 11.41 -4.13 7.25
CA TRP A 556 12.19 -5.25 7.78
C TRP A 556 13.00 -4.87 9.03
N LEU A 557 13.62 -3.68 9.04
CA LEU A 557 14.36 -3.17 10.20
C LEU A 557 13.45 -2.93 11.41
N VAL A 558 12.24 -2.38 11.18
CA VAL A 558 11.22 -2.22 12.22
C VAL A 558 10.90 -3.57 12.86
N ASP A 559 10.58 -4.57 12.04
CA ASP A 559 10.22 -5.91 12.51
C ASP A 559 11.38 -6.62 13.22
N ALA A 560 12.58 -6.54 12.64
CA ALA A 560 13.77 -7.16 13.21
C ALA A 560 14.11 -6.58 14.60
N LEU A 561 13.86 -5.29 14.83
CA LEU A 561 14.30 -4.60 16.05
C LEU A 561 13.19 -4.38 17.08
N ARG A 562 11.95 -4.79 16.78
CA ARG A 562 10.75 -4.63 17.61
C ARG A 562 10.91 -5.11 19.05
N ASP A 563 11.57 -6.25 19.26
CA ASP A 563 11.68 -6.90 20.58
C ASP A 563 13.04 -6.70 21.28
N ARG A 564 14.05 -6.14 20.60
CA ARG A 564 15.47 -6.34 20.97
C ARG A 564 16.27 -5.08 21.30
N MET A 565 15.68 -3.89 21.24
CA MET A 565 16.42 -2.65 21.46
C MET A 565 16.37 -2.19 22.93
N PRO A 566 17.47 -1.67 23.50
CA PRO A 566 17.51 -1.23 24.90
C PRO A 566 16.38 -0.22 25.18
N GLY A 567 15.51 -0.56 26.14
CA GLY A 567 14.22 0.10 26.36
C GLY A 567 13.03 -0.88 26.37
N THR A 568 13.19 -2.07 25.77
CA THR A 568 12.18 -3.15 25.78
C THR A 568 12.52 -4.32 26.73
N ASN A 569 13.57 -4.21 27.54
CA ASN A 569 13.89 -5.23 28.54
C ASN A 569 12.90 -5.20 29.70
N MET A 570 12.18 -6.32 29.83
CA MET A 570 11.32 -6.71 30.96
C MET A 570 12.07 -6.66 32.30
N SER A 571 12.14 -5.49 32.93
CA SER A 571 12.33 -5.37 34.39
C SER A 571 11.94 -4.00 34.97
N GLY A 572 11.33 -3.09 34.21
CA GLY A 572 10.88 -1.80 34.73
C GLY A 572 9.68 -1.28 33.95
N ARG A 573 8.74 -0.66 34.67
CA ARG A 573 7.54 0.07 34.20
C ARG A 573 7.86 1.29 33.32
N SER A 574 8.88 1.22 32.46
CA SER A 574 9.11 2.23 31.42
C SER A 574 8.17 1.91 30.25
N LYS A 575 7.40 2.91 29.83
CA LYS A 575 6.45 2.84 28.73
C LYS A 575 7.19 2.29 27.50
N ARG A 576 6.72 1.18 26.93
CA ARG A 576 7.29 0.59 25.71
C ARG A 576 7.08 1.61 24.57
N GLU A 577 8.11 2.40 24.26
CA GLU A 577 8.05 3.39 23.18
C GLU A 577 8.76 2.81 21.95
N SER A 578 7.98 2.65 20.87
CA SER A 578 8.49 2.19 19.58
C SER A 578 8.87 3.42 18.75
N LEU A 579 10.16 3.68 18.64
CA LEU A 579 10.67 4.79 17.84
C LEU A 579 10.53 4.45 16.35
N PRO A 580 9.98 5.38 15.53
CA PRO A 580 9.88 5.22 14.10
C PRO A 580 11.27 5.21 13.43
N PHE A 581 11.32 4.73 12.18
CA PHE A 581 12.55 4.62 11.40
C PHE A 581 12.54 5.59 10.20
N VAL A 582 13.69 6.20 9.96
CA VAL A 582 14.01 6.94 8.76
C VAL A 582 15.20 6.26 8.10
N VAL A 583 15.05 5.83 6.85
CA VAL A 583 16.12 5.20 6.08
C VAL A 583 16.39 6.07 4.86
N ALA A 584 17.63 6.49 4.69
CA ALA A 584 18.09 7.27 3.53
C ALA A 584 19.07 6.43 2.71
N CYS A 585 18.94 6.43 1.38
CA CYS A 585 19.85 5.77 0.45
C CYS A 585 20.34 6.73 -0.63
N LEU A 586 21.65 6.79 -0.83
CA LEU A 586 22.29 7.63 -1.84
C LEU A 586 22.04 7.05 -3.23
N ASN A 587 21.54 7.88 -4.15
CA ASN A 587 21.59 7.64 -5.57
C ASN A 587 22.81 8.37 -6.14
N GLU A 588 23.83 7.61 -6.55
CA GLU A 588 25.10 8.16 -7.04
C GLU A 588 24.95 8.89 -8.38
N LYS A 589 23.96 8.53 -9.20
CA LYS A 589 23.75 9.14 -10.52
C LYS A 589 23.22 10.56 -10.40
N THR A 590 22.25 10.76 -9.50
CA THR A 590 21.59 12.04 -9.29
C THR A 590 22.21 12.87 -8.17
N GLN A 591 23.11 12.29 -7.37
CA GLN A 591 23.67 12.91 -6.15
C GLN A 591 22.56 13.37 -5.19
N THR A 592 21.49 12.59 -5.09
CA THR A 592 20.38 12.79 -4.16
C THR A 592 20.23 11.57 -3.27
N TYR A 593 19.64 11.75 -2.09
CA TYR A 593 19.19 10.64 -1.24
C TYR A 593 17.69 10.44 -1.42
N ILE A 594 17.26 9.19 -1.58
CA ILE A 594 15.87 8.82 -1.31
C ILE A 594 15.74 8.58 0.19
N VAL A 595 14.77 9.23 0.81
CA VAL A 595 14.49 9.15 2.25
C VAL A 595 13.09 8.57 2.43
N VAL A 596 12.99 7.51 3.22
CA VAL A 596 11.73 6.83 3.57
C VAL A 596 11.53 6.91 5.08
N GLY A 597 10.35 7.34 5.50
CA GLY A 597 9.91 7.34 6.90
C GLY A 597 8.84 6.28 7.16
N VAL A 598 9.11 5.35 8.09
CA VAL A 598 8.16 4.31 8.50
C VAL A 598 7.86 4.37 9.99
N MET A 599 6.58 4.30 10.33
CA MET A 599 6.16 4.20 11.72
C MET A 599 6.35 2.78 12.24
N ALA A 600 6.81 2.67 13.49
CA ALA A 600 7.04 1.38 14.12
C ALA A 600 5.88 1.05 15.06
N ALA A 601 4.94 0.19 14.63
CA ALA A 601 3.92 -0.34 15.51
C ALA A 601 4.53 -1.18 16.64
N LEU A 602 3.89 -1.21 17.81
CA LEU A 602 4.39 -1.96 18.97
C LEU A 602 4.19 -3.46 18.76
N ASP A 603 3.01 -3.84 18.30
CA ASP A 603 2.61 -5.23 18.16
C ASP A 603 2.42 -5.61 16.69
N LEU A 604 2.73 -6.87 16.39
CA LEU A 604 2.77 -7.37 15.01
C LEU A 604 1.34 -7.40 14.44
N GLY A 605 1.18 -6.91 13.21
CA GLY A 605 -0.13 -6.80 12.58
C GLY A 605 -0.93 -5.56 13.00
N GLU A 606 -0.41 -4.72 13.89
CA GLU A 606 -0.93 -3.37 14.08
C GLU A 606 -0.25 -2.38 13.14
N VAL A 607 -0.95 -1.29 12.82
CA VAL A 607 -0.47 -0.20 11.97
C VAL A 607 -0.71 1.12 12.67
N ARG A 608 0.26 2.03 12.58
CA ARG A 608 0.14 3.42 13.03
C ARG A 608 -0.04 4.32 11.81
N LYS A 609 -0.80 5.41 11.97
CA LYS A 609 -0.84 6.48 10.96
C LYS A 609 0.56 7.04 10.76
N ASN A 610 0.95 7.28 9.51
CA ASN A 610 2.28 7.74 9.17
C ASN A 610 2.36 9.26 9.15
N GLU A 611 3.03 9.81 10.15
CA GLU A 611 3.18 11.25 10.37
C GLU A 611 4.37 11.84 9.60
N PHE A 612 5.21 11.02 8.97
CA PHE A 612 6.40 11.50 8.28
C PHE A 612 6.11 12.40 7.08
N GLY A 613 4.96 12.25 6.41
CA GLY A 613 4.59 13.16 5.33
C GLY A 613 4.59 14.62 5.80
N LEU A 614 3.98 14.89 6.95
CA LEU A 614 3.94 16.23 7.56
C LEU A 614 5.28 16.60 8.21
N ALA A 615 5.91 15.65 8.90
CA ALA A 615 7.20 15.87 9.54
C ALA A 615 8.30 16.26 8.56
N PHE A 616 8.27 15.67 7.37
CA PHE A 616 9.21 15.96 6.30
C PHE A 616 8.95 17.33 5.67
N LEU A 617 7.69 17.73 5.51
CA LEU A 617 7.34 19.08 5.06
C LEU A 617 7.80 20.13 6.07
N ASP A 618 7.50 19.95 7.36
CA ASP A 618 7.96 20.84 8.43
C ASP A 618 9.49 20.92 8.52
N ALA A 619 10.19 19.77 8.44
CA ALA A 619 11.65 19.75 8.45
C ALA A 619 12.24 20.45 7.20
N LYS A 620 11.64 20.26 6.02
CA LYS A 620 12.02 20.94 4.78
C LYS A 620 11.89 22.45 4.94
N ASP A 621 10.77 22.94 5.45
CA ASP A 621 10.50 24.38 5.59
C ASP A 621 11.44 25.02 6.61
N ARG A 622 11.73 24.34 7.73
CA ARG A 622 12.66 24.83 8.75
C ARG A 622 14.12 24.92 8.29
N CYS A 623 14.57 24.01 7.41
CA CYS A 623 15.97 23.98 6.95
C CYS A 623 16.18 24.45 5.51
N ASN A 624 15.10 24.82 4.81
CA ASN A 624 15.08 25.15 3.39
C ASN A 624 15.89 24.13 2.56
N ALA A 625 15.60 22.85 2.74
CA ALA A 625 16.24 21.77 1.98
C ALA A 625 15.66 21.68 0.58
N ARG A 626 16.53 21.39 -0.40
CA ARG A 626 16.09 21.06 -1.76
C ARG A 626 15.56 19.63 -1.78
N THR A 627 14.25 19.51 -1.74
CA THR A 627 13.55 18.23 -1.77
C THR A 627 12.58 18.14 -2.95
N ARG A 628 12.31 16.91 -3.38
CA ARG A 628 11.32 16.57 -4.41
C ARG A 628 10.43 15.45 -3.89
N TYR A 629 9.12 15.63 -4.05
CA TYR A 629 8.12 14.60 -3.79
C TYR A 629 7.67 14.04 -5.13
N ASN A 630 8.24 12.90 -5.54
CA ASN A 630 7.87 12.28 -6.80
C ASN A 630 6.82 11.19 -6.58
N THR A 631 6.79 10.50 -5.44
CA THR A 631 5.86 9.41 -5.17
C THR A 631 4.50 9.90 -4.66
N PHE A 632 3.45 9.11 -4.86
CA PHE A 632 2.14 9.34 -4.20
C PHE A 632 2.19 9.08 -2.69
N ASP A 633 3.16 8.29 -2.22
CA ASP A 633 3.44 8.13 -0.79
C ASP A 633 4.21 9.35 -0.28
N THR A 634 3.56 10.14 0.58
CA THR A 634 4.15 11.35 1.18
C THR A 634 5.26 11.05 2.18
N SER A 635 5.38 9.79 2.63
CA SER A 635 6.47 9.35 3.52
C SER A 635 7.76 9.01 2.79
N VAL A 636 7.82 9.28 1.48
CA VAL A 636 9.01 9.11 0.64
C VAL A 636 9.34 10.44 -0.04
N LEU A 637 10.60 10.87 0.04
CA LEU A 637 11.08 12.06 -0.66
C LEU A 637 12.50 11.87 -1.18
N GLU A 638 12.86 12.67 -2.17
CA GLU A 638 14.23 12.85 -2.64
C GLU A 638 14.81 14.14 -2.06
N ILE A 639 16.05 14.11 -1.59
CA ILE A 639 16.76 15.27 -1.04
C ILE A 639 18.17 15.37 -1.63
N ASP A 640 18.62 16.59 -1.90
CA ASP A 640 20.01 16.82 -2.33
C ASP A 640 21.03 16.36 -1.28
N GLN A 641 22.14 15.75 -1.72
CA GLN A 641 23.17 15.20 -0.85
C GLN A 641 23.71 16.22 0.17
N ALA A 642 23.85 17.49 -0.23
CA ALA A 642 24.35 18.55 0.65
C ALA A 642 23.37 18.92 1.77
N ASP A 643 22.08 18.66 1.56
CA ASP A 643 21.00 19.09 2.43
C ASP A 643 20.54 17.99 3.42
N LEU A 644 20.95 16.73 3.23
CA LEU A 644 20.52 15.62 4.08
C LEU A 644 20.84 15.83 5.57
N LYS A 645 22.05 16.30 5.90
CA LYS A 645 22.47 16.43 7.30
C LYS A 645 21.63 17.46 8.05
N LYS A 646 21.47 18.65 7.47
CA LYS A 646 20.64 19.73 8.05
C LYS A 646 19.16 19.32 8.15
N PHE A 647 18.68 18.54 7.19
CA PHE A 647 17.32 18.02 7.19
C PHE A 647 17.08 17.03 8.33
N LEU A 648 17.99 16.07 8.55
CA LEU A 648 17.87 15.10 9.64
C LEU A 648 17.98 15.78 11.02
N GLU A 649 18.83 16.80 11.15
CA GLU A 649 18.93 17.62 12.37
C GLU A 649 17.59 18.33 12.64
N ALA A 650 17.03 19.03 11.65
CA ALA A 650 15.74 19.69 11.75
C ALA A 650 14.61 18.70 12.08
N LEU A 651 14.58 17.54 11.42
CA LEU A 651 13.58 16.49 11.69
C LEU A 651 13.61 16.03 13.15
N SER A 652 14.81 15.89 13.72
CA SER A 652 14.98 15.46 15.12
C SER A 652 14.59 16.52 16.16
N GLU A 653 14.60 17.79 15.78
CA GLU A 653 14.18 18.93 16.61
C GLU A 653 12.67 19.18 16.55
N GLY A 654 11.98 18.56 15.58
CA GLY A 654 10.55 18.69 15.39
C GLY A 654 9.70 18.12 16.53
N PRO A 655 8.37 18.28 16.46
CA PRO A 655 7.45 17.64 17.38
C PRO A 655 7.63 16.12 17.40
N SER A 656 7.36 15.51 18.55
CA SER A 656 7.40 14.05 18.72
C SER A 656 6.19 13.39 18.07
N TYR A 657 6.44 12.25 17.42
CA TYR A 657 5.44 11.39 16.76
C TYR A 657 4.84 10.33 17.68
#